data_AF-A0A930B7B9-F1
#
_entry.id   AF-A0A930B7B9-F1
#
_cell.length_a   1.000
_cell.length_b   1.000
_cell.length_c   1.000
_cell.angle_alpha   90.00
_cell.angle_beta   90.00
_cell.angle_gamma   90.00
#
_symmetry.space_group_name_H-M   'P 1'
#
loop_
_entity.id
_entity.type
_entity.pdbx_description
1 polymer ?
#
loop_
_entity_poly.entity_id
_entity_poly.type
_entity_poly.pdbx_seq_one_letter_code
_entity_poly.pdbx_strand_id
1 'polypeptide(L)'
;MMVIFTSRSEKKAIYTVRRILDSFADRIGNDTWKTVITQEGLLTVQALLRRTATKSTAVACHWIRSRSHSELVWIVGKRDMFNEEGIVPVHSTQKEILHHEWENDWQYLPLIKALAAVAALFHDWGKASALFQEKLDKGTLKMDPFRHEWVSCKLLEALVFAAGAEEDDRKWLKVLAEGTIKTEDIEKNLQIDEKGNGQADMKKLDAAHLPPIAKFLMWLILSHHRLPSMDKDGWVNVEKKSFHSMFFSLDASWGYESEAEETIMCRRSCFVFPEGLLVENAAAWRKAIKKWCGRLLNDYDRLMDIMGEETYKPSFRAIAHYTRLSLMLADHYVSSLPEEIKKDRWAKCGLWANTDSRTNKKKQFLEEHLVRACEQATHIAHRLPYFSDQMERVYDVKVLTKKSPAIFRWQDMAVEKIRAFREKNGDDGRYFIVNMASTGCGKTFANAKIMQAVSADGKSLRYILALGLRTLTLQTGDEYRERIHLDRNDLAVLIGSSAVAQLHEENKEEDKKKEGNRKEYLSEEPLLPEELEYVDTENEEQSRFLDIFFNKTDKKGVAVNEKTSKKNKAFLYKPVLAATIDHMMGAVETTRGGRYILPSLRLMSSDLVIDEIDDFNSKDLIAIARLVHLAGLCVRNVAISSATIPPDLAEGLY
;
A
#
# COMPACT_ATOMS: atom_id res chain seq x y z
N MET A 1 -35.10 -19.30 11.81
CA MET A 1 -35.01 -19.94 10.48
C MET A 1 -34.46 -21.35 10.64
N MET A 2 -34.85 -22.30 9.78
CA MET A 2 -34.29 -23.66 9.82
C MET A 2 -33.17 -23.80 8.79
N VAL A 3 -31.97 -24.18 9.23
CA VAL A 3 -30.79 -24.28 8.36
C VAL A 3 -30.19 -25.68 8.37
N ILE A 4 -29.53 -26.03 7.27
CA ILE A 4 -28.66 -27.20 7.15
C ILE A 4 -27.25 -26.72 6.86
N PHE A 5 -26.27 -27.26 7.58
CA PHE A 5 -24.85 -27.10 7.24
C PHE A 5 -24.33 -28.40 6.66
N THR A 6 -23.62 -28.32 5.54
CA THR A 6 -22.94 -29.46 4.90
C THR A 6 -21.46 -29.17 4.82
N SER A 7 -20.63 -30.06 5.34
CA SER A 7 -19.17 -29.90 5.25
C SER A 7 -18.53 -30.89 4.27
N ARG A 8 -17.57 -30.38 3.51
CA ARG A 8 -16.60 -31.15 2.71
C ARG A 8 -15.18 -30.80 3.13
N SER A 9 -15.01 -30.38 4.38
CA SER A 9 -13.69 -30.05 4.92
C SER A 9 -12.82 -31.29 4.96
N GLU A 10 -11.52 -31.09 4.83
CA GLU A 10 -10.53 -32.16 4.79
C GLU A 10 -9.50 -32.01 5.92
N LYS A 11 -8.75 -33.09 6.17
CA LYS A 11 -7.61 -33.09 7.10
C LYS A 11 -8.01 -32.58 8.49
N LYS A 12 -7.21 -31.68 9.07
CA LYS A 12 -7.44 -31.11 10.40
C LYS A 12 -8.67 -30.20 10.46
N ALA A 13 -9.13 -29.65 9.33
CA ALA A 13 -10.28 -28.76 9.30
C ALA A 13 -11.58 -29.46 9.70
N ILE A 14 -11.69 -30.79 9.48
CA ILE A 14 -12.83 -31.61 9.90
C ILE A 14 -13.10 -31.44 11.39
N TYR A 15 -12.08 -31.60 12.23
CA TYR A 15 -12.22 -31.52 13.69
C TYR A 15 -12.66 -30.13 14.14
N THR A 16 -12.10 -29.08 13.54
CA THR A 16 -12.42 -27.69 13.86
C THR A 16 -13.85 -27.33 13.48
N VAL A 17 -14.28 -27.69 12.27
CA VAL A 17 -15.65 -27.45 11.78
C VAL A 17 -16.67 -28.21 12.62
N ARG A 18 -16.41 -29.49 12.89
CA ARG A 18 -17.25 -30.33 13.75
C ARG A 18 -17.44 -29.69 15.13
N ARG A 19 -16.35 -29.31 15.79
CA ARG A 19 -16.39 -28.65 17.10
C ARG A 19 -17.23 -27.38 17.12
N ILE A 20 -17.09 -26.54 16.10
CA ILE A 20 -17.89 -25.32 15.97
C ILE A 20 -19.35 -25.69 15.74
N LEU A 21 -19.69 -26.44 14.69
CA LEU A 21 -21.06 -26.71 14.30
C LEU A 21 -21.85 -27.53 15.35
N ASP A 22 -21.21 -28.49 16.02
CA ASP A 22 -21.83 -29.27 17.11
C ASP A 22 -22.25 -28.38 18.30
N SER A 23 -21.65 -27.20 18.45
CA SER A 23 -22.00 -26.27 19.54
C SER A 23 -23.27 -25.46 19.23
N PHE A 24 -23.71 -25.40 17.96
CA PHE A 24 -24.84 -24.58 17.51
C PHE A 24 -25.96 -25.38 16.84
N ALA A 25 -25.68 -26.61 16.42
CA ALA A 25 -26.62 -27.41 15.63
C ALA A 25 -26.51 -28.90 15.92
N ASP A 26 -27.62 -29.61 15.75
CA ASP A 26 -27.67 -31.05 15.89
C ASP A 26 -27.05 -31.72 14.68
N ARG A 27 -26.05 -32.58 14.92
CA ARG A 27 -25.44 -33.36 13.86
C ARG A 27 -26.40 -34.49 13.45
N ILE A 28 -26.81 -34.49 12.18
CA ILE A 28 -27.77 -35.45 11.61
C ILE A 28 -27.14 -36.43 10.61
N GLY A 29 -25.85 -36.28 10.33
CA GLY A 29 -25.05 -37.16 9.47
C GLY A 29 -23.56 -37.00 9.74
N ASN A 30 -22.69 -37.68 8.99
CA ASN A 30 -21.24 -37.64 9.23
C ASN A 30 -20.67 -36.21 9.12
N ASP A 31 -21.13 -35.45 8.12
CA ASP A 31 -20.68 -34.08 7.85
C ASP A 31 -21.88 -33.17 7.55
N THR A 32 -22.99 -33.39 8.25
CA THR A 32 -24.23 -32.64 8.06
C THR A 32 -24.89 -32.30 9.40
N TRP A 33 -25.32 -31.05 9.53
CA TRP A 33 -25.97 -30.52 10.74
C TRP A 33 -27.28 -29.83 10.38
N LYS A 34 -28.22 -29.81 11.33
CA LYS A 34 -29.50 -29.13 11.17
C LYS A 34 -29.89 -28.44 12.48
N THR A 35 -30.43 -27.23 12.38
CA THR A 35 -30.90 -26.49 13.57
C THR A 35 -31.93 -25.43 13.20
N VAL A 36 -32.66 -24.95 14.19
CA VAL A 36 -33.43 -23.70 14.11
C VAL A 36 -32.62 -22.60 14.78
N ILE A 37 -32.21 -21.60 14.01
CA ILE A 37 -31.31 -20.54 14.48
C ILE A 37 -31.89 -19.15 14.16
N THR A 38 -31.44 -18.12 14.88
CA THR A 38 -31.71 -16.71 14.57
C THR A 38 -30.75 -16.22 13.47
N GLN A 39 -31.04 -15.07 12.85
CA GLN A 39 -30.13 -14.49 11.84
C GLN A 39 -28.79 -14.12 12.48
N GLU A 40 -28.80 -13.52 13.68
CA GLU A 40 -27.59 -13.19 14.44
C GLU A 40 -26.78 -14.43 14.82
N GLY A 41 -27.46 -15.50 15.23
CA GLY A 41 -26.81 -16.78 15.50
C GLY A 41 -26.12 -17.34 14.26
N LEU A 42 -26.77 -17.26 13.09
CA LEU A 42 -26.19 -17.73 11.82
C LEU A 42 -24.95 -16.92 11.42
N LEU A 43 -24.99 -15.59 11.58
CA LEU A 43 -23.83 -14.70 11.33
C LEU A 43 -22.67 -15.00 12.29
N THR A 44 -22.98 -15.33 13.55
CA THR A 44 -21.98 -15.72 14.54
C THR A 44 -21.28 -17.03 14.15
N VAL A 45 -22.05 -18.03 13.71
CA VAL A 45 -21.49 -19.30 13.22
C VAL A 45 -20.59 -19.05 12.00
N GLN A 46 -21.04 -18.23 11.05
CA GLN A 46 -20.27 -17.89 9.86
C GLN A 46 -18.93 -17.20 10.23
N ALA A 47 -18.96 -16.23 11.15
CA ALA A 47 -17.75 -15.53 11.60
C ALA A 47 -16.74 -16.49 12.27
N LEU A 48 -17.22 -17.40 13.14
CA LEU A 48 -16.38 -18.40 13.80
C LEU A 48 -15.75 -19.38 12.82
N LEU A 49 -16.51 -19.83 11.82
CA LEU A 49 -16.00 -20.70 10.77
C LEU A 49 -14.95 -19.98 9.91
N ARG A 50 -15.18 -18.71 9.55
CA ARG A 50 -14.23 -17.90 8.77
C ARG A 50 -12.92 -17.67 9.51
N ARG A 51 -12.98 -17.29 10.79
CA ARG A 51 -11.80 -17.06 11.63
C ARG A 51 -10.93 -18.31 11.81
N THR A 52 -11.51 -19.50 11.67
CA THR A 52 -10.79 -20.78 11.80
C THR A 52 -10.62 -21.51 10.47
N ALA A 53 -10.97 -20.86 9.36
CA ALA A 53 -10.87 -21.44 8.04
C ALA A 53 -9.42 -21.65 7.63
N THR A 54 -9.17 -22.72 6.89
CA THR A 54 -7.88 -23.05 6.27
C THR A 54 -8.14 -23.40 4.81
N LYS A 55 -7.10 -23.60 3.99
CA LYS A 55 -7.25 -24.16 2.62
C LYS A 55 -8.08 -25.44 2.53
N SER A 56 -8.21 -26.20 3.62
CA SER A 56 -8.97 -27.45 3.68
C SER A 56 -10.36 -27.30 4.31
N THR A 57 -10.78 -26.11 4.71
CA THR A 57 -12.13 -25.86 5.24
C THR A 57 -13.10 -25.70 4.06
N ALA A 58 -14.23 -26.40 4.08
CA ALA A 58 -15.31 -26.23 3.11
C ALA A 58 -16.66 -26.52 3.78
N VAL A 59 -17.48 -25.48 3.96
CA VAL A 59 -18.80 -25.57 4.61
C VAL A 59 -19.82 -24.77 3.82
N ALA A 60 -20.91 -25.40 3.41
CA ALA A 60 -22.07 -24.74 2.81
C ALA A 60 -23.22 -24.67 3.81
N CYS A 61 -23.91 -23.53 3.84
CA CYS A 61 -25.11 -23.32 4.66
C CYS A 61 -26.33 -23.16 3.76
N HIS A 62 -27.37 -23.96 3.97
CA HIS A 62 -28.64 -23.87 3.24
C HIS A 62 -29.77 -23.50 4.19
N TRP A 63 -30.61 -22.54 3.80
CA TRP A 63 -31.87 -22.24 4.48
C TRP A 63 -32.98 -23.09 3.88
N ILE A 64 -33.61 -23.94 4.70
CA ILE A 64 -34.84 -24.65 4.34
C ILE A 64 -36.01 -23.66 4.37
N ARG A 65 -36.54 -23.32 3.19
CA ARG A 65 -37.71 -22.42 3.03
C ARG A 65 -39.02 -23.18 3.14
N SER A 66 -39.06 -24.37 2.55
CA SER A 66 -40.23 -25.25 2.53
C SER A 66 -39.77 -26.71 2.47
N ARG A 67 -40.72 -27.65 2.42
CA ARG A 67 -40.41 -29.09 2.32
C ARG A 67 -39.66 -29.48 1.04
N SER A 68 -39.84 -28.71 -0.04
CA SER A 68 -39.26 -28.98 -1.36
C SER A 68 -38.18 -27.98 -1.78
N HIS A 69 -37.92 -26.94 -0.98
CA HIS A 69 -37.05 -25.85 -1.38
C HIS A 69 -36.04 -25.49 -0.28
N SER A 70 -34.76 -25.62 -0.61
CA SER A 70 -33.62 -25.16 0.16
C SER A 70 -32.82 -24.14 -0.64
N GLU A 71 -32.24 -23.15 0.05
CA GLU A 71 -31.60 -22.01 -0.59
C GLU A 71 -30.17 -21.83 -0.01
N LEU A 72 -29.12 -21.83 -0.84
CA LEU A 72 -27.72 -21.66 -0.40
C LEU A 72 -27.49 -20.27 0.20
N VAL A 73 -27.28 -20.12 1.50
CA VAL A 73 -27.06 -18.81 2.13
C VAL A 73 -25.63 -18.31 1.90
N TRP A 74 -24.63 -19.15 2.18
CA TRP A 74 -23.22 -18.82 2.01
C TRP A 74 -22.37 -20.10 1.98
N ILE A 75 -21.13 -19.96 1.50
CA ILE A 75 -20.06 -20.96 1.62
C ILE A 75 -18.87 -20.34 2.35
N VAL A 76 -18.31 -21.06 3.32
CA VAL A 76 -17.06 -20.70 4.01
C VAL A 76 -15.95 -21.65 3.60
N GLY A 77 -14.82 -21.08 3.17
CA GLY A 77 -13.63 -21.81 2.74
C GLY A 77 -13.64 -22.16 1.26
N LYS A 78 -13.19 -23.38 0.92
CA LYS A 78 -13.01 -23.87 -0.45
C LYS A 78 -14.36 -24.05 -1.15
N ARG A 79 -14.64 -23.19 -2.15
CA ARG A 79 -15.91 -23.15 -2.89
C ARG A 79 -16.02 -24.23 -3.97
N ASP A 80 -14.89 -24.63 -4.57
CA ASP A 80 -14.79 -25.65 -5.60
C ASP A 80 -15.23 -27.06 -5.15
N MET A 81 -15.41 -27.26 -3.84
CA MET A 81 -16.00 -28.47 -3.26
C MET A 81 -17.53 -28.55 -3.43
N PHE A 82 -18.15 -27.48 -3.94
CA PHE A 82 -19.58 -27.37 -4.17
C PHE A 82 -19.86 -26.81 -5.57
N ASN A 83 -21.03 -27.11 -6.13
CA ASN A 83 -21.52 -26.40 -7.31
C ASN A 83 -22.08 -25.01 -6.96
N GLU A 84 -22.63 -24.29 -7.95
CA GLU A 84 -23.20 -22.94 -7.75
C GLU A 84 -24.36 -22.88 -6.75
N GLU A 85 -25.02 -24.01 -6.48
CA GLU A 85 -26.12 -24.14 -5.52
C GLU A 85 -25.63 -24.66 -4.15
N GLY A 86 -24.32 -24.84 -3.96
CA GLY A 86 -23.74 -25.34 -2.72
C GLY A 86 -23.91 -26.86 -2.55
N ILE A 87 -24.28 -27.57 -3.61
CA ILE A 87 -24.48 -29.02 -3.61
C ILE A 87 -23.15 -29.70 -3.85
N VAL A 88 -22.89 -30.78 -3.10
CA VAL A 88 -21.69 -31.59 -3.26
C VAL A 88 -21.74 -32.33 -4.61
N PRO A 89 -20.75 -32.18 -5.49
CA PRO A 89 -20.73 -32.89 -6.77
C PRO A 89 -20.55 -34.39 -6.58
N VAL A 90 -21.28 -35.20 -7.36
CA VAL A 90 -21.20 -36.68 -7.30
C VAL A 90 -19.92 -37.20 -7.95
N HIS A 91 -19.48 -36.53 -9.02
CA HIS A 91 -18.22 -36.78 -9.71
C HIS A 91 -17.57 -35.43 -10.03
N SER A 92 -16.26 -35.32 -9.86
CA SER A 92 -15.48 -34.17 -10.30
C SER A 92 -14.52 -34.60 -11.40
N THR A 93 -14.38 -33.77 -12.43
CA THR A 93 -13.35 -33.90 -13.45
C THR A 93 -12.46 -32.68 -13.34
N GLN A 94 -11.19 -32.87 -13.01
CA GLN A 94 -10.22 -31.78 -12.99
C GLN A 94 -9.58 -31.69 -14.37
N LYS A 95 -9.76 -30.55 -15.05
CA LYS A 95 -8.97 -30.19 -16.22
C LYS A 95 -7.96 -29.15 -15.74
N GLU A 96 -6.68 -29.47 -15.74
CA GLU A 96 -5.62 -28.47 -15.49
C GLU A 96 -5.56 -27.53 -16.69
N ILE A 97 -6.42 -26.51 -16.67
CA ILE A 97 -6.42 -25.43 -17.65
C ILE A 97 -5.53 -24.34 -17.07
N LEU A 98 -4.20 -24.51 -17.22
CA LEU A 98 -3.16 -23.52 -16.92
C LEU A 98 -2.94 -23.18 -15.43
N HIS A 99 -1.66 -23.18 -15.00
CA HIS A 99 -1.25 -22.67 -13.69
C HIS A 99 -1.22 -21.13 -13.68
N HIS A 100 -2.39 -20.48 -13.77
CA HIS A 100 -2.51 -19.03 -13.53
C HIS A 100 -2.00 -18.62 -12.14
N GLU A 101 -1.97 -19.55 -11.17
CA GLU A 101 -1.37 -19.31 -9.84
C GLU A 101 0.15 -19.02 -9.88
N TRP A 102 0.84 -19.39 -10.98
CA TRP A 102 2.29 -19.22 -11.16
C TRP A 102 2.66 -18.21 -12.25
N GLU A 103 1.77 -17.96 -13.21
CA GLU A 103 1.92 -16.88 -14.18
C GLU A 103 1.54 -15.55 -13.52
N ASN A 104 2.53 -14.92 -12.91
CA ASN A 104 2.39 -13.56 -12.44
C ASN A 104 2.54 -12.59 -13.62
N ASP A 105 1.43 -11.97 -14.05
CA ASP A 105 1.39 -10.97 -15.13
C ASP A 105 2.18 -9.68 -14.84
N TRP A 106 2.82 -9.57 -13.66
CA TRP A 106 3.71 -8.48 -13.32
C TRP A 106 5.06 -8.59 -14.04
N GLN A 107 5.04 -8.26 -15.33
CA GLN A 107 6.22 -8.31 -16.19
C GLN A 107 7.40 -7.50 -15.64
N TYR A 108 7.15 -6.41 -14.91
CA TYR A 108 8.17 -5.52 -14.34
C TYR A 108 8.56 -5.86 -12.88
N LEU A 109 8.07 -6.99 -12.32
CA LEU A 109 8.36 -7.35 -10.94
C LEU A 109 9.87 -7.48 -10.63
N PRO A 110 10.71 -8.12 -11.47
CA PRO A 110 12.16 -8.17 -11.23
C PRO A 110 12.79 -6.78 -11.10
N LEU A 111 12.39 -5.86 -12.00
CA LEU A 111 12.83 -4.47 -12.02
C LEU A 111 12.40 -3.70 -10.77
N ILE A 112 11.11 -3.77 -10.39
CA ILE A 112 10.58 -3.14 -9.16
C ILE A 112 11.35 -3.64 -7.93
N LYS A 113 11.62 -4.94 -7.85
CA LYS A 113 12.41 -5.52 -6.74
C LYS A 113 13.85 -5.01 -6.73
N ALA A 114 14.50 -4.92 -7.88
CA ALA A 114 15.86 -4.42 -7.97
C ALA A 114 15.96 -2.94 -7.58
N LEU A 115 15.06 -2.10 -8.10
CA LEU A 115 14.98 -0.67 -7.76
C LEU A 115 14.68 -0.46 -6.27
N ALA A 116 13.70 -1.17 -5.71
CA ALA A 116 13.35 -1.06 -4.29
C ALA A 116 14.52 -1.50 -3.40
N ALA A 117 15.24 -2.54 -3.80
CA ALA A 117 16.42 -3.03 -3.09
C ALA A 117 17.56 -2.01 -3.08
N VAL A 118 17.91 -1.46 -4.26
CA VAL A 118 19.01 -0.50 -4.39
C VAL A 118 18.63 0.79 -3.67
N ALA A 119 17.43 1.32 -3.88
CA ALA A 119 16.97 2.51 -3.15
C ALA A 119 17.01 2.31 -1.62
N ALA A 120 16.57 1.15 -1.12
CA ALA A 120 16.64 0.83 0.31
C ALA A 120 18.08 0.75 0.85
N LEU A 121 19.05 0.31 0.05
CA LEU A 121 20.46 0.26 0.46
C LEU A 121 21.10 1.65 0.55
N PHE A 122 20.55 2.65 -0.13
CA PHE A 122 21.10 4.01 -0.18
C PHE A 122 20.26 5.08 0.55
N HIS A 123 18.97 4.82 0.87
CA HIS A 123 18.04 5.87 1.35
C HIS A 123 18.55 6.64 2.57
N ASP A 124 19.16 5.93 3.52
CA ASP A 124 19.64 6.45 4.79
C ASP A 124 21.16 6.54 4.87
N TRP A 125 21.87 6.43 3.74
CA TRP A 125 23.34 6.44 3.74
C TRP A 125 23.92 7.73 4.34
N GLY A 126 23.24 8.87 4.17
CA GLY A 126 23.59 10.17 4.75
C GLY A 126 23.52 10.23 6.29
N LYS A 127 22.91 9.24 6.95
CA LYS A 127 22.96 9.10 8.42
C LYS A 127 24.39 8.81 8.92
N ALA A 128 25.33 8.46 8.04
CA ALA A 128 26.74 8.32 8.37
C ALA A 128 27.41 9.67 8.72
N SER A 129 26.78 10.81 8.43
CA SER A 129 27.36 12.13 8.71
C SER A 129 27.64 12.33 10.20
N ALA A 130 28.73 13.06 10.49
CA ALA A 130 29.14 13.39 11.85
C ALA A 130 28.00 14.03 12.66
N LEU A 131 27.28 14.97 12.03
CA LEU A 131 26.19 15.69 12.66
C LEU A 131 25.03 14.77 13.06
N PHE A 132 24.65 13.82 12.19
CA PHE A 132 23.58 12.89 12.49
C PHE A 132 23.97 11.92 13.62
N GLN A 133 25.21 11.41 13.62
CA GLN A 133 25.70 10.54 14.69
C GLN A 133 25.77 11.28 16.03
N GLU A 134 26.26 12.53 16.05
CA GLU A 134 26.30 13.37 17.25
C GLU A 134 24.89 13.65 17.80
N LYS A 135 23.91 13.90 16.91
CA LYS A 135 22.50 14.06 17.27
C LYS A 135 21.94 12.79 17.94
N LEU A 136 22.27 11.61 17.44
CA LEU A 136 21.87 10.35 18.08
C LEU A 136 22.51 10.18 19.47
N ASP A 137 23.76 10.60 19.67
CA ASP A 137 24.47 10.50 20.95
C ASP A 137 23.96 11.49 22.00
N LYS A 138 23.75 12.75 21.60
CA LYS A 138 23.28 13.79 22.52
C LYS A 138 21.78 13.72 22.78
N GLY A 139 21.03 12.98 21.96
CA GLY A 139 19.56 12.96 22.01
C GLY A 139 18.94 14.34 21.74
N THR A 140 19.66 15.21 21.03
CA THR A 140 19.23 16.58 20.73
C THR A 140 18.14 16.58 19.65
N LEU A 141 17.19 17.51 19.79
CA LEU A 141 16.04 17.63 18.88
C LEU A 141 16.22 18.79 17.88
N LYS A 142 17.47 19.19 17.61
CA LYS A 142 17.79 20.21 16.61
C LYS A 142 17.56 19.63 15.20
N MET A 143 17.01 20.46 14.32
CA MET A 143 16.88 20.11 12.89
C MET A 143 18.26 20.10 12.24
N ASP A 144 18.48 19.12 11.36
CA ASP A 144 19.70 19.06 10.56
C ASP A 144 19.66 20.15 9.48
N PRO A 145 20.79 20.82 9.16
CA PRO A 145 20.87 21.81 8.08
C PRO A 145 20.42 21.27 6.72
N PHE A 146 20.79 20.02 6.44
CA PHE A 146 20.24 19.22 5.36
C PHE A 146 19.68 17.92 5.92
N ARG A 147 18.51 17.51 5.44
CA ARG A 147 17.92 16.22 5.81
C ARG A 147 18.82 15.09 5.30
N HIS A 148 18.87 13.98 6.05
CA HIS A 148 19.78 12.87 5.76
C HIS A 148 19.54 12.24 4.38
N GLU A 149 18.31 12.24 3.86
CA GLU A 149 18.00 11.79 2.51
C GLU A 149 18.64 12.64 1.40
N TRP A 150 18.82 13.95 1.63
CA TRP A 150 19.53 14.83 0.70
C TRP A 150 21.03 14.54 0.71
N VAL A 151 21.59 14.35 1.92
CA VAL A 151 22.98 13.91 2.10
C VAL A 151 23.22 12.55 1.43
N SER A 152 22.28 11.60 1.54
CA SER A 152 22.32 10.31 0.82
C SER A 152 22.40 10.49 -0.69
N CYS A 153 21.63 11.42 -1.27
CA CYS A 153 21.67 11.69 -2.70
C CYS A 153 22.99 12.33 -3.12
N LYS A 154 23.55 13.23 -2.30
CA LYS A 154 24.86 13.82 -2.54
C LYS A 154 26.01 12.80 -2.47
N LEU A 155 25.94 11.84 -1.54
CA LEU A 155 26.87 10.72 -1.52
C LEU A 155 26.74 9.84 -2.78
N LEU A 156 25.53 9.60 -3.25
CA LEU A 156 25.31 8.84 -4.48
C LEU A 156 25.80 9.60 -5.72
N GLU A 157 25.61 10.92 -5.78
CA GLU A 157 26.18 11.79 -6.82
C GLU A 157 27.70 11.72 -6.84
N ALA A 158 28.34 11.92 -5.69
CA ALA A 158 29.80 11.84 -5.56
C ALA A 158 30.34 10.46 -5.96
N LEU A 159 29.60 9.39 -5.66
CA LEU A 159 29.94 8.03 -6.09
C LEU A 159 29.85 7.85 -7.61
N VAL A 160 28.83 8.41 -8.27
CA VAL A 160 28.69 8.37 -9.73
C VAL A 160 29.88 9.07 -10.40
N PHE A 161 30.28 10.24 -9.90
CA PHE A 161 31.44 10.97 -10.43
C PHE A 161 32.77 10.29 -10.12
N ALA A 162 32.93 9.74 -8.91
CA ALA A 162 34.10 8.94 -8.57
C ALA A 162 34.28 7.70 -9.47
N ALA A 163 33.18 7.16 -10.01
CA ALA A 163 33.19 6.06 -10.96
C ALA A 163 33.41 6.49 -12.43
N GLY A 164 33.54 7.79 -12.73
CA GLY A 164 33.60 8.30 -14.11
C GLY A 164 32.37 7.91 -14.94
N ALA A 165 31.21 7.92 -14.27
CA ALA A 165 29.93 7.42 -14.76
C ALA A 165 28.96 8.53 -15.14
N GLU A 166 29.48 9.71 -15.48
CA GLU A 166 28.71 10.77 -16.13
C GLU A 166 28.00 10.17 -17.35
N GLU A 167 26.68 10.33 -17.39
CA GLU A 167 25.80 9.84 -18.48
C GLU A 167 25.71 8.31 -18.70
N ASP A 168 26.43 7.46 -17.94
CA ASP A 168 26.37 6.00 -18.09
C ASP A 168 26.21 5.25 -16.75
N ASP A 169 24.98 4.84 -16.44
CA ASP A 169 24.67 4.09 -15.22
C ASP A 169 25.42 2.76 -15.11
N ARG A 170 25.83 2.16 -16.24
CA ARG A 170 26.47 0.83 -16.22
C ARG A 170 27.81 0.88 -15.51
N LYS A 171 28.53 2.01 -15.58
CA LYS A 171 29.85 2.17 -14.97
C LYS A 171 29.78 2.17 -13.45
N TRP A 172 28.96 3.04 -12.83
CA TRP A 172 28.88 3.12 -11.37
C TRP A 172 28.23 1.87 -10.75
N LEU A 173 27.22 1.29 -11.42
CA LEU A 173 26.62 0.03 -10.99
C LEU A 173 27.63 -1.13 -11.03
N LYS A 174 28.49 -1.17 -12.05
CA LYS A 174 29.54 -2.19 -12.17
C LYS A 174 30.62 -2.03 -11.11
N VAL A 175 31.09 -0.80 -10.88
CA VAL A 175 32.05 -0.47 -9.81
C VAL A 175 31.53 -0.92 -8.44
N LEU A 176 30.24 -0.71 -8.16
CA LEU A 176 29.60 -1.20 -6.94
C LEU A 176 29.45 -2.73 -6.90
N ALA A 177 29.16 -3.37 -8.03
CA ALA A 177 29.07 -4.82 -8.10
C ALA A 177 30.43 -5.53 -7.93
N GLU A 178 31.50 -4.88 -8.36
CA GLU A 178 32.88 -5.38 -8.26
C GLU A 178 33.56 -4.98 -6.94
N GLY A 179 33.09 -3.90 -6.29
CA GLY A 179 33.59 -3.44 -5.00
C GLY A 179 34.90 -2.68 -5.10
N THR A 180 35.11 -1.92 -6.18
CA THR A 180 36.38 -1.23 -6.47
C THR A 180 36.43 0.21 -5.98
N ILE A 181 35.32 0.76 -5.47
CA ILE A 181 35.24 2.14 -4.97
C ILE A 181 35.70 2.24 -3.51
N LYS A 182 36.43 3.31 -3.17
CA LYS A 182 36.87 3.61 -1.80
C LYS A 182 36.19 4.84 -1.23
N THR A 183 36.25 4.98 0.09
CA THR A 183 35.69 6.13 0.80
C THR A 183 36.35 7.43 0.35
N GLU A 184 37.67 7.44 0.17
CA GLU A 184 38.42 8.65 -0.21
C GLU A 184 38.04 9.16 -1.61
N ASP A 185 37.70 8.26 -2.54
CA ASP A 185 37.29 8.63 -3.90
C ASP A 185 35.94 9.37 -3.87
N ILE A 186 35.02 8.92 -3.02
CA ILE A 186 33.70 9.55 -2.83
C ILE A 186 33.88 10.90 -2.13
N GLU A 187 34.63 10.96 -1.02
CA GLU A 187 34.85 12.20 -0.27
C GLU A 187 35.54 13.28 -1.11
N LYS A 188 36.46 12.89 -2.01
CA LYS A 188 37.11 13.83 -2.94
C LYS A 188 36.11 14.46 -3.91
N ASN A 189 35.13 13.70 -4.39
CA ASN A 189 34.08 14.18 -5.30
C ASN A 189 32.93 14.87 -4.55
N LEU A 190 32.87 14.74 -3.23
CA LEU A 190 31.93 15.45 -2.36
C LEU A 190 32.47 16.82 -1.89
N GLN A 191 33.68 17.24 -2.29
CA GLN A 191 34.25 18.51 -1.85
C GLN A 191 33.39 19.70 -2.30
N ILE A 192 32.71 20.27 -1.32
CA ILE A 192 31.60 21.19 -1.42
C ILE A 192 32.06 22.57 -0.90
N ASP A 193 31.82 23.64 -1.64
CA ASP A 193 31.96 25.02 -1.14
C ASP A 193 30.71 25.86 -1.41
N GLU A 194 30.40 26.77 -0.49
CA GLU A 194 29.23 27.65 -0.50
C GLU A 194 29.29 28.75 -1.58
N LYS A 195 30.45 28.92 -2.26
CA LYS A 195 30.75 30.08 -3.12
C LYS A 195 30.90 29.78 -4.62
N GLY A 196 30.61 28.56 -5.09
CA GLY A 196 30.43 28.30 -6.53
C GLY A 196 31.64 28.58 -7.44
N ASN A 197 32.87 28.49 -6.92
CA ASN A 197 34.10 28.69 -7.70
C ASN A 197 34.60 27.39 -8.36
N GLY A 198 33.72 26.65 -9.05
CA GLY A 198 34.08 25.45 -9.82
C GLY A 198 34.10 24.12 -9.07
N GLN A 199 33.36 24.00 -7.95
CA GLN A 199 33.14 22.76 -7.17
C GLN A 199 31.64 22.60 -6.80
N ALA A 200 31.23 21.40 -6.34
CA ALA A 200 29.83 20.95 -6.25
C ALA A 200 28.92 21.82 -5.35
N ASP A 201 27.70 22.14 -5.82
CA ASP A 201 26.69 22.93 -5.12
C ASP A 201 26.00 22.09 -4.02
N MET A 202 25.92 22.60 -2.78
CA MET A 202 25.24 21.92 -1.66
C MET A 202 23.73 21.76 -1.87
N LYS A 203 23.13 22.76 -2.52
CA LYS A 203 21.69 22.92 -2.63
C LYS A 203 21.11 22.29 -3.89
N LYS A 204 21.95 21.95 -4.87
CA LYS A 204 21.52 21.39 -6.15
C LYS A 204 22.26 20.12 -6.49
N LEU A 205 21.53 19.13 -6.99
CA LEU A 205 22.15 17.99 -7.66
C LEU A 205 22.57 18.40 -9.07
N ASP A 206 23.71 17.92 -9.54
CA ASP A 206 24.20 18.09 -10.90
C ASP A 206 23.43 17.18 -11.86
N ALA A 207 22.14 17.52 -12.01
CA ALA A 207 21.20 16.80 -12.85
C ALA A 207 21.59 16.82 -14.33
N ALA A 208 22.53 17.66 -14.76
CA ALA A 208 23.03 17.65 -16.14
C ALA A 208 23.86 16.39 -16.40
N HIS A 209 24.81 16.08 -15.51
CA HIS A 209 25.76 14.99 -15.70
C HIS A 209 25.33 13.65 -15.07
N LEU A 210 24.32 13.67 -14.19
CA LEU A 210 23.80 12.44 -13.59
C LEU A 210 23.07 11.54 -14.61
N PRO A 211 23.35 10.24 -14.65
CA PRO A 211 22.67 9.32 -15.55
C PRO A 211 21.22 8.98 -15.10
N PRO A 212 20.37 8.47 -15.99
CA PRO A 212 18.93 8.27 -15.74
C PRO A 212 18.55 7.45 -14.51
N ILE A 213 19.18 6.29 -14.29
CA ILE A 213 18.84 5.42 -13.16
C ILE A 213 19.29 6.04 -11.85
N ALA A 214 20.46 6.69 -11.81
CA ALA A 214 20.90 7.46 -10.66
C ALA A 214 19.87 8.54 -10.29
N LYS A 215 19.37 9.32 -11.27
CA LYS A 215 18.29 10.30 -11.05
C LYS A 215 17.04 9.65 -10.46
N PHE A 216 16.63 8.50 -10.99
CA PHE A 216 15.42 7.82 -10.50
C PHE A 216 15.59 7.27 -9.08
N LEU A 217 16.75 6.67 -8.77
CA LEU A 217 17.08 6.22 -7.43
C LEU A 217 17.15 7.38 -6.45
N MET A 218 17.77 8.51 -6.83
CA MET A 218 17.76 9.73 -6.01
C MET A 218 16.35 10.24 -5.75
N TRP A 219 15.45 10.21 -6.73
CA TRP A 219 14.05 10.58 -6.48
C TRP A 219 13.36 9.62 -5.50
N LEU A 220 13.62 8.31 -5.57
CA LEU A 220 13.11 7.34 -4.58
C LEU A 220 13.66 7.61 -3.18
N ILE A 221 14.95 7.94 -3.07
CA ILE A 221 15.60 8.32 -1.82
C ILE A 221 15.00 9.62 -1.28
N LEU A 222 14.92 10.69 -2.06
CA LEU A 222 14.34 11.95 -1.59
C LEU A 222 12.87 11.79 -1.18
N SER A 223 12.12 10.96 -1.90
CA SER A 223 10.66 10.84 -1.72
C SER A 223 10.22 9.91 -0.58
N HIS A 224 11.13 9.19 0.09
CA HIS A 224 10.77 8.11 1.02
C HIS A 224 10.23 8.58 2.39
N HIS A 225 10.42 9.85 2.75
CA HIS A 225 9.81 10.47 3.94
C HIS A 225 8.79 11.55 3.57
N ARG A 226 9.10 12.31 2.53
CA ARG A 226 8.27 13.38 1.99
C ARG A 226 8.50 13.51 0.50
N LEU A 227 7.48 13.91 -0.26
CA LEU A 227 7.68 14.32 -1.64
C LEU A 227 8.44 15.66 -1.67
N PRO A 228 9.35 15.86 -2.65
CA PRO A 228 9.90 17.18 -2.93
C PRO A 228 8.77 18.16 -3.20
N SER A 229 8.68 19.25 -2.45
CA SER A 229 7.62 20.25 -2.58
C SER A 229 8.20 21.64 -2.53
N MET A 230 7.92 22.40 -3.58
CA MET A 230 8.23 23.82 -3.70
C MET A 230 7.14 24.67 -3.02
N ASP A 231 7.50 25.87 -2.56
CA ASP A 231 6.52 26.87 -2.13
C ASP A 231 5.65 27.37 -3.29
N LYS A 232 4.39 27.72 -2.98
CA LYS A 232 3.40 28.10 -4.00
C LYS A 232 3.85 29.28 -4.87
N ASP A 233 4.63 30.20 -4.30
CA ASP A 233 5.11 31.40 -4.99
C ASP A 233 6.20 31.09 -6.03
N GLY A 234 6.87 29.94 -5.93
CA GLY A 234 7.84 29.46 -6.91
C GLY A 234 7.21 28.77 -8.14
N TRP A 235 5.89 28.55 -8.13
CA TRP A 235 5.24 27.72 -9.13
C TRP A 235 5.03 28.48 -10.46
N VAL A 236 5.88 28.17 -11.44
CA VAL A 236 5.90 28.84 -12.75
C VAL A 236 4.87 28.33 -13.77
N ASN A 237 3.99 27.38 -13.38
CA ASN A 237 2.99 26.74 -14.25
C ASN A 237 3.57 26.18 -15.57
N VAL A 238 4.79 25.65 -15.53
CA VAL A 238 5.44 25.03 -16.69
C VAL A 238 5.32 23.52 -16.59
N GLU A 239 4.69 22.91 -17.59
CA GLU A 239 4.56 21.46 -17.71
C GLU A 239 5.95 20.79 -17.88
N LYS A 240 6.20 19.74 -17.11
CA LYS A 240 7.40 18.90 -17.20
C LYS A 240 7.03 17.52 -17.76
N LYS A 241 7.27 17.31 -19.06
CA LYS A 241 6.83 16.11 -19.80
C LYS A 241 7.72 14.89 -19.56
N SER A 242 9.03 15.09 -19.37
CA SER A 242 9.97 14.00 -19.07
C SER A 242 10.33 13.95 -17.58
N PHE A 243 10.64 12.75 -17.09
CA PHE A 243 11.17 12.56 -15.72
C PHE A 243 12.47 13.36 -15.53
N HIS A 244 13.32 13.43 -16.55
CA HIS A 244 14.56 14.21 -16.55
C HIS A 244 14.30 15.70 -16.30
N SER A 245 13.33 16.29 -17.00
CA SER A 245 12.99 17.70 -16.84
C SER A 245 12.42 18.04 -15.47
N MET A 246 11.66 17.10 -14.87
CA MET A 246 11.16 17.21 -13.50
C MET A 246 12.31 17.12 -12.49
N PHE A 247 13.19 16.12 -12.64
CA PHE A 247 14.34 15.93 -11.75
C PHE A 247 15.30 17.12 -11.76
N PHE A 248 15.51 17.74 -12.93
CA PHE A 248 16.36 18.93 -13.07
C PHE A 248 15.87 20.14 -12.26
N SER A 249 14.59 20.14 -11.88
CA SER A 249 14.00 21.21 -11.08
C SER A 249 14.21 21.03 -9.57
N LEU A 250 14.64 19.83 -9.12
CA LEU A 250 14.78 19.51 -7.71
C LEU A 250 15.90 20.34 -7.05
N ASP A 251 15.58 20.89 -5.90
CA ASP A 251 16.47 21.73 -5.11
C ASP A 251 16.30 21.40 -3.61
N ALA A 252 17.35 21.59 -2.82
CA ALA A 252 17.30 21.32 -1.39
C ALA A 252 16.26 22.19 -0.67
N SER A 253 15.98 23.40 -1.18
CA SER A 253 14.92 24.30 -0.70
C SER A 253 13.53 23.68 -0.75
N TRP A 254 13.32 22.56 -1.47
CA TRP A 254 12.03 21.86 -1.54
C TRP A 254 11.75 21.00 -0.31
N GLY A 255 12.22 21.50 0.84
CA GLY A 255 12.03 20.99 2.18
C GLY A 255 13.03 19.94 2.63
N TYR A 256 14.23 19.97 2.04
CA TYR A 256 15.39 19.19 2.46
C TYR A 256 16.48 20.02 3.14
N GLU A 257 16.36 21.35 3.16
CA GLU A 257 17.23 22.24 3.91
C GLU A 257 16.51 23.02 5.01
N SER A 258 17.26 23.43 6.02
CA SER A 258 16.85 24.40 7.03
C SER A 258 17.45 25.77 6.72
N GLU A 259 16.62 26.82 6.89
CA GLU A 259 17.01 28.21 6.74
C GLU A 259 17.39 28.88 8.08
N ALA A 260 17.31 28.15 9.20
CA ALA A 260 17.66 28.71 10.50
C ALA A 260 19.15 29.09 10.56
N GLU A 261 19.45 30.29 11.05
CA GLU A 261 20.82 30.85 11.06
C GLU A 261 21.83 29.95 11.78
N GLU A 262 21.44 29.33 12.91
CA GLU A 262 22.25 28.33 13.63
C GLU A 262 22.59 27.10 12.78
N THR A 263 21.69 26.68 11.88
CA THR A 263 21.89 25.50 11.02
C THR A 263 22.78 25.82 9.83
N ILE A 264 22.74 27.05 9.32
CA ILE A 264 23.57 27.49 8.20
C ILE A 264 25.06 27.33 8.54
N MET A 265 25.46 27.71 9.77
CA MET A 265 26.86 27.60 10.22
C MET A 265 27.39 26.15 10.30
N CYS A 266 26.50 25.15 10.35
CA CYS A 266 26.86 23.73 10.47
C CYS A 266 26.65 22.93 9.18
N ARG A 267 26.32 23.57 8.05
CA ARG A 267 26.03 22.88 6.77
C ARG A 267 27.16 21.96 6.33
N ARG A 268 28.42 22.41 6.46
CA ARG A 268 29.59 21.60 6.08
C ARG A 268 29.70 20.31 6.90
N SER A 269 29.29 20.32 8.16
CA SER A 269 29.32 19.13 9.04
C SER A 269 28.36 18.02 8.59
N CYS A 270 27.40 18.31 7.71
CA CYS A 270 26.53 17.29 7.08
C CYS A 270 27.30 16.41 6.08
N PHE A 271 28.48 16.86 5.62
CA PHE A 271 29.29 16.19 4.58
C PHE A 271 30.66 15.75 5.12
N VAL A 272 30.75 15.50 6.43
CA VAL A 272 31.95 14.97 7.10
C VAL A 272 31.62 13.59 7.67
N PHE A 273 32.49 12.60 7.44
CA PHE A 273 32.27 11.19 7.81
C PHE A 273 33.46 10.62 8.59
N PRO A 274 33.64 10.97 9.89
CA PRO A 274 34.82 10.59 10.67
C PRO A 274 35.01 9.08 10.84
N GLU A 275 33.89 8.34 10.91
CA GLU A 275 33.87 6.87 11.02
C GLU A 275 33.91 6.19 9.64
N GLY A 276 34.10 6.97 8.57
CA GLY A 276 34.07 6.52 7.18
C GLY A 276 32.67 6.21 6.64
N LEU A 277 32.63 5.60 5.46
CA LEU A 277 31.41 5.16 4.78
C LEU A 277 31.29 3.63 4.79
N LEU A 278 30.11 3.13 4.43
CA LEU A 278 29.81 1.69 4.40
C LEU A 278 30.53 0.90 3.29
N VAL A 279 31.15 1.59 2.33
CA VAL A 279 31.78 0.98 1.15
C VAL A 279 32.97 0.07 1.47
N GLU A 280 33.59 0.20 2.64
CA GLU A 280 34.75 -0.62 3.03
C GLU A 280 34.41 -1.59 4.16
N ASN A 281 33.78 -1.09 5.21
CA ASN A 281 33.66 -1.79 6.48
C ASN A 281 32.32 -2.53 6.69
N ALA A 282 31.37 -2.45 5.73
CA ALA A 282 30.06 -3.09 5.83
C ALA A 282 29.92 -4.30 4.89
N ALA A 283 30.31 -5.50 5.35
CA ALA A 283 30.34 -6.71 4.51
C ALA A 283 28.94 -7.20 4.07
N ALA A 284 27.93 -7.09 4.92
CA ALA A 284 26.57 -7.51 4.60
C ALA A 284 25.94 -6.53 3.60
N TRP A 285 26.18 -5.22 3.77
CA TRP A 285 25.72 -4.19 2.83
C TRP A 285 26.38 -4.35 1.45
N ARG A 286 27.71 -4.53 1.38
CA ARG A 286 28.41 -4.80 0.12
C ARG A 286 27.90 -6.04 -0.60
N LYS A 287 27.62 -7.12 0.13
CA LYS A 287 27.04 -8.34 -0.45
C LYS A 287 25.65 -8.07 -1.06
N ALA A 288 24.82 -7.27 -0.38
CA ALA A 288 23.50 -6.88 -0.87
C ALA A 288 23.60 -5.99 -2.12
N ILE A 289 24.48 -4.98 -2.11
CA ILE A 289 24.78 -4.14 -3.26
C ILE A 289 25.22 -4.96 -4.46
N LYS A 290 26.21 -5.84 -4.29
CA LYS A 290 26.71 -6.67 -5.39
C LYS A 290 25.61 -7.46 -6.06
N LYS A 291 24.72 -8.04 -5.26
CA LYS A 291 23.56 -8.81 -5.75
C LYS A 291 22.57 -7.92 -6.50
N TRP A 292 22.19 -6.77 -5.94
CA TRP A 292 21.07 -5.98 -6.44
C TRP A 292 21.46 -5.00 -7.54
N CYS A 293 22.66 -4.41 -7.50
CA CYS A 293 23.23 -3.66 -8.63
C CYS A 293 23.44 -4.59 -9.83
N GLY A 294 23.94 -5.82 -9.62
CA GLY A 294 24.06 -6.82 -10.69
C GLY A 294 22.71 -7.20 -11.33
N ARG A 295 21.63 -7.26 -10.55
CA ARG A 295 20.27 -7.49 -11.07
C ARG A 295 19.72 -6.28 -11.81
N LEU A 296 19.93 -5.08 -11.27
CA LEU A 296 19.49 -3.84 -11.91
C LEU A 296 20.19 -3.61 -13.25
N LEU A 297 21.48 -3.96 -13.35
CA LEU A 297 22.24 -3.97 -14.60
C LEU A 297 21.61 -4.88 -15.67
N ASN A 298 21.10 -6.05 -15.28
CA ASN A 298 20.45 -6.96 -16.23
C ASN A 298 19.13 -6.41 -16.78
N ASP A 299 18.45 -5.52 -16.04
CA ASP A 299 17.20 -4.87 -16.46
C ASP A 299 17.44 -3.44 -17.01
N TYR A 300 18.70 -3.04 -17.25
CA TYR A 300 19.09 -1.69 -17.64
C TYR A 300 18.37 -1.20 -18.91
N ASP A 301 18.51 -1.94 -20.03
CA ASP A 301 17.95 -1.54 -21.32
C ASP A 301 16.43 -1.38 -21.25
N ARG A 302 15.78 -2.25 -20.46
CA ARG A 302 14.34 -2.20 -20.23
C ARG A 302 13.91 -0.97 -19.45
N LEU A 303 14.66 -0.59 -18.42
CA LEU A 303 14.36 0.62 -17.65
C LEU A 303 14.58 1.89 -18.50
N MET A 304 15.64 1.93 -19.31
CA MET A 304 15.91 3.03 -20.23
C MET A 304 14.78 3.21 -21.26
N ASP A 305 14.31 2.11 -21.85
CA ASP A 305 13.17 2.12 -22.77
C ASP A 305 11.86 2.62 -22.11
N ILE A 306 11.64 2.32 -20.84
CA ILE A 306 10.47 2.80 -20.09
C ILE A 306 10.58 4.29 -19.75
N MET A 307 11.78 4.75 -19.36
CA MET A 307 12.00 6.15 -18.98
C MET A 307 11.93 7.08 -20.19
N GLY A 308 12.42 6.63 -21.35
CA GLY A 308 12.46 7.42 -22.58
C GLY A 308 13.27 8.71 -22.45
N GLU A 309 13.50 9.39 -23.57
CA GLU A 309 14.21 10.69 -23.58
C GLU A 309 13.23 11.87 -23.43
N GLU A 310 12.24 11.96 -24.33
CA GLU A 310 11.27 13.06 -24.34
C GLU A 310 10.06 12.82 -23.43
N THR A 311 9.54 11.59 -23.38
CA THR A 311 8.41 11.19 -22.56
C THR A 311 8.61 9.76 -22.06
N TYR A 312 8.14 9.48 -20.84
CA TYR A 312 8.17 8.14 -20.26
C TYR A 312 6.94 7.34 -20.67
N LYS A 313 7.09 6.02 -20.76
CA LYS A 313 5.96 5.11 -20.96
C LYS A 313 5.03 5.14 -19.74
N PRO A 314 3.70 4.98 -19.89
CA PRO A 314 2.76 4.97 -18.77
C PRO A 314 3.13 4.00 -17.63
N SER A 315 3.80 2.89 -17.96
CA SER A 315 4.30 1.91 -16.99
C SER A 315 5.32 2.49 -16.00
N PHE A 316 6.03 3.56 -16.34
CA PHE A 316 6.99 4.22 -15.46
C PHE A 316 6.34 4.70 -14.16
N ARG A 317 5.14 5.32 -14.24
CA ARG A 317 4.41 5.79 -13.05
C ARG A 317 4.04 4.64 -12.12
N ALA A 318 3.61 3.50 -12.67
CA ALA A 318 3.30 2.30 -11.88
C ALA A 318 4.55 1.75 -11.19
N ILE A 319 5.67 1.66 -11.92
CA ILE A 319 6.95 1.21 -11.36
C ILE A 319 7.42 2.14 -10.24
N ALA A 320 7.36 3.46 -10.44
CA ALA A 320 7.69 4.45 -9.42
C ALA A 320 6.80 4.32 -8.18
N HIS A 321 5.48 4.19 -8.37
CA HIS A 321 4.52 4.03 -7.29
C HIS A 321 4.79 2.77 -6.46
N TYR A 322 4.89 1.59 -7.08
CA TYR A 322 5.12 0.34 -6.36
C TYR A 322 6.50 0.25 -5.71
N THR A 323 7.52 0.84 -6.34
CA THR A 323 8.87 0.88 -5.79
C THR A 323 8.91 1.78 -4.54
N ARG A 324 8.34 2.99 -4.61
CA ARG A 324 8.24 3.90 -3.48
C ARG A 324 7.40 3.31 -2.34
N LEU A 325 6.26 2.70 -2.67
CA LEU A 325 5.41 1.98 -1.71
C LEU A 325 6.18 0.90 -0.95
N SER A 326 6.95 0.09 -1.68
CA SER A 326 7.76 -0.97 -1.10
C SER A 326 8.87 -0.42 -0.19
N LEU A 327 9.54 0.66 -0.61
CA LEU A 327 10.60 1.31 0.15
C LEU A 327 10.08 1.90 1.47
N MET A 328 9.02 2.72 1.41
CA MET A 328 8.52 3.40 2.61
C MET A 328 7.90 2.42 3.60
N LEU A 329 7.20 1.40 3.13
CA LEU A 329 6.65 0.39 4.02
C LEU A 329 7.76 -0.47 4.65
N ALA A 330 8.82 -0.77 3.91
CA ALA A 330 9.98 -1.47 4.46
C ALA A 330 10.69 -0.65 5.52
N ASP A 331 10.96 0.63 5.26
CA ASP A 331 11.58 1.53 6.23
C ASP A 331 10.71 1.68 7.48
N HIS A 332 9.40 1.97 7.32
CA HIS A 332 8.45 2.07 8.44
C HIS A 332 8.44 0.80 9.29
N TYR A 333 8.41 -0.37 8.64
CA TYR A 333 8.44 -1.66 9.32
C TYR A 333 9.76 -1.85 10.09
N VAL A 334 10.91 -1.76 9.40
CA VAL A 334 12.24 -2.06 9.96
C VAL A 334 12.63 -1.06 11.05
N SER A 335 12.39 0.23 10.82
CA SER A 335 12.60 1.30 11.80
C SER A 335 11.81 1.09 13.08
N SER A 336 10.72 0.32 13.04
CA SER A 336 9.87 0.07 14.19
C SER A 336 10.15 -1.23 14.94
N LEU A 337 11.02 -2.09 14.42
CA LEU A 337 11.40 -3.35 15.05
C LEU A 337 12.28 -3.11 16.28
N PRO A 338 12.24 -4.00 17.28
CA PRO A 338 13.17 -3.94 18.40
C PRO A 338 14.61 -4.19 17.94
N GLU A 339 15.57 -3.83 18.79
CA GLU A 339 16.98 -4.17 18.65
C GLU A 339 17.15 -5.68 18.39
N GLU A 340 17.97 -6.04 17.41
CA GLU A 340 18.24 -7.44 17.07
C GLU A 340 19.10 -8.14 18.13
N ILE A 341 18.85 -9.43 18.36
CA ILE A 341 19.60 -10.25 19.32
C ILE A 341 20.97 -10.67 18.74
N LYS A 342 21.06 -10.87 17.42
CA LYS A 342 22.26 -11.38 16.72
C LYS A 342 23.17 -10.26 16.22
N LYS A 343 23.90 -9.63 17.15
CA LYS A 343 24.83 -8.54 16.81
C LYS A 343 26.04 -8.98 15.99
N ASP A 344 26.36 -10.27 15.97
CA ASP A 344 27.54 -10.81 15.27
C ASP A 344 27.44 -10.75 13.73
N ARG A 345 26.24 -10.48 13.19
CA ARG A 345 26.02 -10.33 11.73
C ARG A 345 26.56 -9.00 11.19
N TRP A 346 26.66 -7.99 12.04
CA TRP A 346 26.86 -6.59 11.64
C TRP A 346 28.26 -6.12 12.00
N ALA A 347 28.87 -5.30 11.13
CA ALA A 347 30.13 -4.67 11.45
C ALA A 347 29.94 -3.74 12.66
N LYS A 348 30.86 -3.81 13.63
CA LYS A 348 30.91 -2.88 14.76
C LYS A 348 31.47 -1.52 14.31
N CYS A 349 30.81 -0.88 13.36
CA CYS A 349 31.36 0.26 12.61
C CYS A 349 31.02 1.62 13.22
N GLY A 350 30.69 1.71 14.52
CA GLY A 350 30.39 2.98 15.20
C GLY A 350 29.10 3.70 14.76
N LEU A 351 28.58 3.42 13.56
CA LEU A 351 27.46 4.09 12.91
C LEU A 351 26.10 3.50 13.29
N TRP A 352 25.17 4.36 13.70
CA TRP A 352 23.81 4.00 14.10
C TRP A 352 22.76 4.67 13.22
N ALA A 353 21.64 3.98 12.99
CA ALA A 353 20.53 4.51 12.20
C ALA A 353 19.48 5.24 13.03
N ASN A 354 19.18 4.76 14.24
CA ASN A 354 18.10 5.26 15.07
C ASN A 354 18.28 4.96 16.57
N THR A 355 17.43 5.58 17.40
CA THR A 355 17.28 5.28 18.83
C THR A 355 15.88 4.76 19.15
N ASP A 356 15.77 4.05 20.27
CA ASP A 356 14.49 3.62 20.84
C ASP A 356 13.71 4.85 21.34
N SER A 357 12.47 5.01 20.90
CA SER A 357 11.64 6.18 21.22
C SER A 357 11.31 6.30 22.70
N ARG A 358 11.35 5.19 23.47
CA ARG A 358 11.05 5.18 24.91
C ARG A 358 12.31 5.38 25.74
N THR A 359 13.41 4.75 25.36
CA THR A 359 14.64 4.76 26.17
C THR A 359 15.71 5.73 25.67
N ASN A 360 15.54 6.33 24.49
CA ASN A 360 16.54 7.12 23.75
C ASN A 360 17.88 6.39 23.55
N LYS A 361 17.89 5.06 23.66
CA LYS A 361 19.12 4.27 23.47
C LYS A 361 19.27 3.92 22.01
N LYS A 362 20.50 4.00 21.51
CA LYS A 362 20.89 3.51 20.18
C LYS A 362 20.37 2.09 19.96
N LYS A 363 19.61 1.88 18.87
CA LYS A 363 18.80 0.67 18.67
C LYS A 363 19.29 -0.21 17.51
N GLN A 364 19.59 0.38 16.36
CA GLN A 364 20.01 -0.36 15.15
C GLN A 364 21.26 0.26 14.54
N PHE A 365 22.23 -0.58 14.15
CA PHE A 365 23.38 -0.12 13.38
C PHE A 365 22.95 0.37 11.99
N LEU A 366 23.75 1.24 11.37
CA LEU A 366 23.42 1.76 10.03
C LEU A 366 23.41 0.66 8.96
N GLU A 367 24.42 -0.21 8.96
CA GLU A 367 24.46 -1.39 8.06
C GLU A 367 23.24 -2.31 8.28
N GLU A 368 22.90 -2.57 9.55
CA GLU A 368 21.74 -3.39 9.92
C GLU A 368 20.45 -2.83 9.32
N HIS A 369 20.20 -1.53 9.52
CA HIS A 369 18.98 -0.87 9.06
C HIS A 369 18.84 -0.95 7.53
N LEU A 370 19.88 -0.56 6.79
CA LEU A 370 19.85 -0.53 5.32
C LEU A 370 19.68 -1.94 4.72
N VAL A 371 20.38 -2.95 5.25
CA VAL A 371 20.27 -4.32 4.76
C VAL A 371 18.90 -4.92 5.08
N ARG A 372 18.37 -4.69 6.29
CA ARG A 372 17.03 -5.17 6.67
C ARG A 372 15.94 -4.46 5.88
N ALA A 373 16.06 -3.16 5.66
CA ALA A 373 15.15 -2.40 4.80
C ALA A 373 15.16 -2.95 3.36
N CYS A 374 16.34 -3.28 2.83
CA CYS A 374 16.48 -3.92 1.52
C CYS A 374 15.79 -5.30 1.46
N GLU A 375 16.07 -6.18 2.42
CA GLU A 375 15.43 -7.50 2.51
C GLU A 375 13.91 -7.35 2.55
N GLN A 376 13.42 -6.49 3.44
CA GLN A 376 12.00 -6.24 3.62
C GLN A 376 11.33 -5.62 2.39
N ALA A 377 11.94 -4.62 1.76
CA ALA A 377 11.43 -3.98 0.54
C ALA A 377 11.27 -5.00 -0.60
N THR A 378 12.23 -5.93 -0.72
CA THR A 378 12.16 -6.97 -1.76
C THR A 378 11.13 -8.05 -1.47
N HIS A 379 10.90 -8.35 -0.18
CA HIS A 379 9.82 -9.24 0.26
C HIS A 379 8.45 -8.61 0.01
N ILE A 380 8.27 -7.35 0.38
CA ILE A 380 7.04 -6.57 0.11
C ILE A 380 6.76 -6.54 -1.39
N ALA A 381 7.72 -6.08 -2.21
CA ALA A 381 7.57 -5.99 -3.66
C ALA A 381 7.18 -7.33 -4.29
N HIS A 382 7.79 -8.44 -3.82
CA HIS A 382 7.44 -9.78 -4.30
C HIS A 382 6.02 -10.23 -3.92
N ARG A 383 5.46 -9.69 -2.84
CA ARG A 383 4.13 -10.05 -2.34
C ARG A 383 3.02 -9.13 -2.82
N LEU A 384 3.35 -7.95 -3.36
CA LEU A 384 2.37 -7.01 -3.93
C LEU A 384 1.40 -7.65 -4.96
N PRO A 385 1.83 -8.50 -5.91
CA PRO A 385 0.92 -9.09 -6.91
C PRO A 385 -0.24 -9.87 -6.28
N TYR A 386 0.02 -10.55 -5.17
CA TYR A 386 -0.96 -11.39 -4.47
C TYR A 386 -2.10 -10.61 -3.82
N PHE A 387 -2.01 -9.27 -3.73
CA PHE A 387 -3.16 -8.46 -3.27
C PHE A 387 -4.36 -8.57 -4.22
N SER A 388 -4.15 -8.83 -5.50
CA SER A 388 -5.25 -8.98 -6.46
C SER A 388 -6.10 -10.24 -6.21
N ASP A 389 -5.46 -11.33 -5.78
CA ASP A 389 -6.08 -12.65 -5.67
C ASP A 389 -6.35 -13.13 -4.24
N GLN A 390 -5.52 -12.74 -3.27
CA GLN A 390 -5.57 -13.26 -1.90
C GLN A 390 -6.47 -12.43 -0.98
N MET A 391 -6.96 -11.29 -1.44
CA MET A 391 -7.86 -10.44 -0.63
C MET A 391 -9.29 -10.97 -0.65
N GLU A 392 -9.99 -10.78 0.46
CA GLU A 392 -11.33 -11.33 0.63
C GLU A 392 -12.35 -10.65 -0.29
N ARG A 393 -13.30 -11.43 -0.81
CA ARG A 393 -14.41 -10.96 -1.64
C ARG A 393 -15.73 -11.47 -1.06
N VAL A 394 -16.79 -10.68 -1.19
CA VAL A 394 -18.14 -11.16 -0.88
C VAL A 394 -18.65 -11.96 -2.07
N TYR A 395 -19.35 -13.05 -1.78
CA TYR A 395 -20.04 -13.88 -2.76
C TYR A 395 -21.46 -14.15 -2.25
N ASP A 396 -22.31 -14.72 -3.10
CA ASP A 396 -23.67 -15.16 -2.73
C ASP A 396 -24.53 -14.04 -2.11
N VAL A 397 -24.26 -12.77 -2.46
CA VAL A 397 -25.09 -11.62 -2.03
C VAL A 397 -26.40 -11.64 -2.80
N LYS A 398 -27.30 -12.53 -2.40
CA LYS A 398 -28.54 -12.82 -3.14
C LYS A 398 -29.44 -11.62 -3.35
N VAL A 399 -29.36 -10.63 -2.46
CA VAL A 399 -30.18 -9.44 -2.61
C VAL A 399 -29.79 -8.72 -3.91
N LEU A 400 -28.51 -8.72 -4.28
CA LEU A 400 -28.01 -8.15 -5.54
C LEU A 400 -28.41 -8.98 -6.78
N THR A 401 -28.71 -10.27 -6.63
CA THR A 401 -29.16 -11.11 -7.77
C THR A 401 -30.67 -11.14 -7.93
N LYS A 402 -31.42 -10.68 -6.92
CA LYS A 402 -32.89 -10.61 -6.99
C LYS A 402 -33.35 -9.50 -7.93
N LYS A 403 -34.43 -9.81 -8.64
CA LYS A 403 -35.15 -8.87 -9.51
C LYS A 403 -35.59 -7.66 -8.70
N SER A 404 -35.21 -6.48 -9.15
CA SER A 404 -35.57 -5.23 -8.48
C SER A 404 -37.09 -4.99 -8.55
N PRO A 405 -37.66 -4.25 -7.58
CA PRO A 405 -39.03 -3.74 -7.67
C PRO A 405 -39.29 -2.94 -8.97
N ALA A 406 -40.55 -2.79 -9.35
CA ALA A 406 -40.95 -2.13 -10.61
C ALA A 406 -40.31 -0.74 -10.81
N ILE A 407 -40.24 0.07 -9.76
CA ILE A 407 -39.65 1.41 -9.79
C ILE A 407 -38.11 1.42 -9.94
N PHE A 408 -37.46 0.28 -9.66
CA PHE A 408 -36.00 0.12 -9.67
C PHE A 408 -35.52 -0.82 -10.79
N ARG A 409 -36.37 -1.11 -11.78
CA ARG A 409 -36.05 -2.05 -12.88
C ARG A 409 -34.87 -1.65 -13.73
N TRP A 410 -34.57 -0.36 -13.81
CA TRP A 410 -33.41 0.16 -14.52
C TRP A 410 -32.09 -0.47 -14.01
N GLN A 411 -32.04 -0.84 -12.73
CA GLN A 411 -30.88 -1.50 -12.12
C GLN A 411 -30.61 -2.87 -12.74
N ASP A 412 -31.68 -3.65 -12.94
CA ASP A 412 -31.58 -4.98 -13.58
C ASP A 412 -31.18 -4.83 -15.05
N MET A 413 -31.78 -3.85 -15.76
CA MET A 413 -31.46 -3.58 -17.16
C MET A 413 -29.99 -3.17 -17.35
N ALA A 414 -29.43 -2.40 -16.41
CA ALA A 414 -28.01 -2.03 -16.43
C ALA A 414 -27.10 -3.26 -16.30
N VAL A 415 -27.41 -4.15 -15.35
CA VAL A 415 -26.67 -5.41 -15.16
C VAL A 415 -26.77 -6.32 -16.38
N GLU A 416 -27.97 -6.47 -16.96
CA GLU A 416 -28.18 -7.28 -18.16
C GLU A 416 -27.36 -6.77 -19.35
N LYS A 417 -27.28 -5.45 -19.54
CA LYS A 417 -26.44 -4.84 -20.59
C LYS A 417 -24.95 -5.08 -20.35
N ILE A 418 -24.48 -4.98 -19.11
CA ILE A 418 -23.08 -5.26 -18.76
C ILE A 418 -22.75 -6.72 -19.07
N ARG A 419 -23.61 -7.66 -18.68
CA ARG A 419 -23.42 -9.09 -18.98
C ARG A 419 -23.38 -9.36 -20.47
N ALA A 420 -24.34 -8.83 -21.23
CA ALA A 420 -24.37 -8.97 -22.68
C ALA A 420 -23.14 -8.34 -23.37
N PHE A 421 -22.58 -7.27 -22.79
CA PHE A 421 -21.33 -6.68 -23.27
C PHE A 421 -20.13 -7.59 -23.01
N ARG A 422 -20.02 -8.16 -21.80
CA ARG A 422 -18.96 -9.10 -21.42
C ARG A 422 -18.97 -10.37 -22.27
N GLU A 423 -20.15 -10.96 -22.48
CA GLU A 423 -20.30 -12.14 -23.34
C GLU A 423 -19.76 -11.93 -24.76
N LYS A 424 -19.79 -10.69 -25.27
CA LYS A 424 -19.30 -10.33 -26.60
C LYS A 424 -17.82 -9.92 -26.64
N ASN A 425 -17.33 -9.27 -25.60
CA ASN A 425 -16.00 -8.62 -25.60
C ASN A 425 -14.97 -9.32 -24.70
N GLY A 426 -15.37 -10.37 -23.97
CA GLY A 426 -14.54 -11.04 -22.96
C GLY A 426 -14.63 -10.40 -21.59
N ASP A 427 -13.94 -11.02 -20.63
CA ASP A 427 -14.00 -10.68 -19.20
C ASP A 427 -12.83 -9.81 -18.70
N ASP A 428 -11.86 -9.51 -19.56
CA ASP A 428 -10.63 -8.79 -19.19
C ASP A 428 -10.74 -7.26 -19.19
N GLY A 429 -11.94 -6.73 -19.50
CA GLY A 429 -12.19 -5.29 -19.54
C GLY A 429 -12.11 -4.62 -18.17
N ARG A 430 -11.68 -3.34 -18.16
CA ARG A 430 -11.82 -2.43 -17.01
C ARG A 430 -12.86 -1.37 -17.33
N TYR A 431 -13.61 -0.99 -16.31
CA TYR A 431 -14.80 -0.18 -16.48
C TYR A 431 -14.65 1.17 -15.76
N PHE A 432 -14.93 2.23 -16.51
CA PHE A 432 -15.28 3.53 -15.96
C PHE A 432 -16.79 3.70 -16.09
N ILE A 433 -17.49 3.84 -14.96
CA ILE A 433 -18.95 3.80 -14.87
C ILE A 433 -19.44 5.16 -14.40
N VAL A 434 -20.41 5.71 -15.13
CA VAL A 434 -21.06 6.97 -14.77
C VAL A 434 -22.54 6.66 -14.45
N ASN A 435 -22.89 6.69 -13.17
CA ASN A 435 -24.26 6.45 -12.70
C ASN A 435 -24.98 7.79 -12.45
N MET A 436 -25.73 8.24 -13.46
CA MET A 436 -26.52 9.48 -13.45
C MET A 436 -28.02 9.26 -13.22
N ALA A 437 -28.41 8.22 -12.49
CA ALA A 437 -29.82 8.03 -12.16
C ALA A 437 -30.32 9.15 -11.21
N SER A 438 -31.58 9.57 -11.38
CA SER A 438 -32.16 10.65 -10.58
C SER A 438 -32.22 10.33 -9.08
N THR A 439 -32.28 11.37 -8.24
CA THR A 439 -32.40 11.23 -6.79
C THR A 439 -33.63 10.39 -6.42
N GLY A 440 -33.45 9.44 -5.51
CA GLY A 440 -34.50 8.50 -5.09
C GLY A 440 -34.64 7.25 -5.98
N CYS A 441 -33.91 7.13 -7.09
CA CYS A 441 -33.94 5.94 -7.97
C CYS A 441 -33.11 4.74 -7.44
N GLY A 442 -32.57 4.82 -6.23
CA GLY A 442 -31.81 3.73 -5.60
C GLY A 442 -30.38 3.55 -6.14
N LYS A 443 -29.64 4.65 -6.37
CA LYS A 443 -28.26 4.65 -6.88
C LYS A 443 -27.32 3.74 -6.08
N THR A 444 -27.32 3.83 -4.75
CA THR A 444 -26.41 3.07 -3.87
C THR A 444 -26.50 1.56 -4.10
N PHE A 445 -27.73 1.02 -4.16
CA PHE A 445 -27.94 -0.39 -4.42
C PHE A 445 -27.61 -0.78 -5.88
N ALA A 446 -27.90 0.12 -6.82
CA ALA A 446 -27.51 -0.04 -8.22
C ALA A 446 -25.98 -0.12 -8.39
N ASN A 447 -25.22 0.72 -7.68
CA ASN A 447 -23.76 0.70 -7.69
C ASN A 447 -23.25 -0.68 -7.27
N ALA A 448 -23.77 -1.24 -6.16
CA ALA A 448 -23.38 -2.58 -5.73
C ALA A 448 -23.71 -3.67 -6.77
N LYS A 449 -24.90 -3.61 -7.41
CA LYS A 449 -25.29 -4.50 -8.51
C LYS A 449 -24.34 -4.40 -9.70
N ILE A 450 -24.00 -3.18 -10.10
CA ILE A 450 -23.10 -2.90 -11.23
C ILE A 450 -21.69 -3.39 -10.90
N MET A 451 -21.16 -3.07 -9.71
CA MET A 451 -19.83 -3.51 -9.26
C MET A 451 -19.72 -5.04 -9.21
N GLN A 452 -20.77 -5.74 -8.78
CA GLN A 452 -20.81 -7.20 -8.87
C GLN A 452 -20.76 -7.68 -10.32
N ALA A 453 -21.53 -7.03 -11.22
CA ALA A 453 -21.59 -7.41 -12.63
C ALA A 453 -20.28 -7.15 -13.39
N VAL A 454 -19.46 -6.17 -12.99
CA VAL A 454 -18.15 -5.88 -13.59
C VAL A 454 -16.97 -6.54 -12.88
N SER A 455 -17.21 -7.26 -11.79
CA SER A 455 -16.18 -8.07 -11.12
C SER A 455 -15.66 -9.16 -12.05
N ALA A 456 -14.41 -9.62 -11.85
CA ALA A 456 -13.75 -10.59 -12.72
C ALA A 456 -14.62 -11.85 -12.96
N ASP A 457 -15.23 -12.39 -11.92
CA ASP A 457 -16.12 -13.56 -12.01
C ASP A 457 -17.61 -13.21 -12.27
N GLY A 458 -17.96 -11.93 -12.27
CA GLY A 458 -19.32 -11.42 -12.44
C GLY A 458 -20.28 -11.75 -11.28
N LYS A 459 -19.74 -12.29 -10.18
CA LYS A 459 -20.52 -12.83 -9.05
C LYS A 459 -20.02 -12.34 -7.70
N SER A 460 -18.79 -11.85 -7.62
CA SER A 460 -18.15 -11.38 -6.39
C SER A 460 -18.21 -9.87 -6.24
N LEU A 461 -17.96 -9.39 -5.02
CA LEU A 461 -17.96 -7.97 -4.70
C LEU A 461 -16.74 -7.63 -3.83
N ARG A 462 -15.96 -6.65 -4.28
CA ARG A 462 -14.86 -6.06 -3.51
C ARG A 462 -14.59 -4.64 -3.99
N TYR A 463 -14.97 -3.66 -3.18
CA TYR A 463 -14.83 -2.26 -3.56
C TYR A 463 -14.72 -1.35 -2.33
N ILE A 464 -14.37 -0.10 -2.59
CA ILE A 464 -14.42 1.00 -1.65
C ILE A 464 -15.65 1.84 -2.02
N LEU A 465 -16.55 2.04 -1.06
CA LEU A 465 -17.61 3.03 -1.16
C LEU A 465 -17.08 4.34 -0.54
N ALA A 466 -16.58 5.22 -1.39
CA ALA A 466 -16.08 6.54 -1.05
C ALA A 466 -17.24 7.56 -1.09
N LEU A 467 -17.62 8.05 0.07
CA LEU A 467 -18.76 8.94 0.25
C LEU A 467 -18.33 10.41 0.18
N GLY A 468 -19.17 11.24 -0.44
CA GLY A 468 -19.05 12.71 -0.51
C GLY A 468 -19.13 13.47 0.82
N LEU A 469 -19.03 12.77 1.96
CA LEU A 469 -19.22 13.34 3.30
C LEU A 469 -17.89 13.76 3.92
N ARG A 470 -17.87 14.84 4.70
CA ARG A 470 -16.68 15.27 5.46
C ARG A 470 -16.34 14.38 6.67
N THR A 471 -17.37 13.74 7.23
CA THR A 471 -17.26 12.87 8.40
C THR A 471 -18.20 11.70 8.23
N LEU A 472 -17.70 10.48 8.47
CA LEU A 472 -18.54 9.29 8.48
C LEU A 472 -18.86 8.89 9.92
N THR A 473 -20.14 8.83 10.26
CA THR A 473 -20.61 8.35 11.55
C THR A 473 -20.95 6.86 11.48
N LEU A 474 -20.98 6.20 12.64
CA LEU A 474 -21.43 4.80 12.74
C LEU A 474 -22.85 4.61 12.17
N GLN A 475 -23.76 5.55 12.46
CA GLN A 475 -25.14 5.51 11.99
C GLN A 475 -25.23 5.56 10.46
N THR A 476 -24.45 6.45 9.83
CA THR A 476 -24.38 6.53 8.37
C THR A 476 -23.79 5.24 7.79
N GLY A 477 -22.76 4.67 8.44
CA GLY A 477 -22.21 3.37 8.05
C GLY A 477 -23.24 2.23 8.11
N ASP A 478 -24.04 2.18 9.19
CA ASP A 478 -25.13 1.21 9.34
C ASP A 478 -26.20 1.38 8.27
N GLU A 479 -26.56 2.62 7.92
CA GLU A 479 -27.51 2.89 6.83
C GLU A 479 -27.01 2.34 5.48
N TYR A 480 -25.73 2.55 5.14
CA TYR A 480 -25.15 1.99 3.91
C TYR A 480 -25.10 0.46 3.93
N ARG A 481 -24.78 -0.13 5.08
CA ARG A 481 -24.80 -1.58 5.31
C ARG A 481 -26.20 -2.16 5.05
N GLU A 482 -27.23 -1.52 5.59
CA GLU A 482 -28.63 -1.89 5.37
C GLU A 482 -29.06 -1.73 3.90
N ARG A 483 -28.72 -0.60 3.26
CA ARG A 483 -29.08 -0.32 1.86
C ARG A 483 -28.47 -1.30 0.86
N ILE A 484 -27.23 -1.74 1.10
CA ILE A 484 -26.53 -2.69 0.23
C ILE A 484 -26.87 -4.14 0.62
N HIS A 485 -27.49 -4.33 1.79
CA HIS A 485 -27.82 -5.63 2.37
C HIS A 485 -26.59 -6.53 2.57
N LEU A 486 -25.49 -5.93 3.00
CA LEU A 486 -24.28 -6.65 3.44
C LEU A 486 -24.32 -6.84 4.95
N ASP A 487 -23.73 -7.94 5.42
CA ASP A 487 -23.61 -8.19 6.84
C ASP A 487 -22.37 -7.51 7.45
N ARG A 488 -22.26 -7.58 8.78
CA ARG A 488 -21.12 -7.02 9.54
C ARG A 488 -19.82 -7.83 9.34
N ASN A 489 -19.91 -9.04 8.79
CA ASN A 489 -18.74 -9.86 8.48
C ASN A 489 -18.06 -9.37 7.18
N ASP A 490 -18.81 -8.76 6.27
CA ASP A 490 -18.36 -8.42 4.91
C ASP A 490 -18.06 -6.93 4.68
N LEU A 491 -18.58 -6.04 5.53
CA LEU A 491 -18.40 -4.59 5.41
C LEU A 491 -17.70 -4.00 6.64
N ALA A 492 -16.65 -3.21 6.39
CA ALA A 492 -16.01 -2.36 7.39
C ALA A 492 -16.35 -0.88 7.18
N VAL A 493 -16.48 -0.13 8.28
CA VAL A 493 -16.78 1.31 8.26
C VAL A 493 -15.62 2.05 8.89
N LEU A 494 -15.02 3.00 8.15
CA LEU A 494 -13.99 3.88 8.67
C LEU A 494 -14.64 5.14 9.26
N ILE A 495 -14.60 5.25 10.58
CA ILE A 495 -15.35 6.26 11.35
C ILE A 495 -14.49 7.50 11.58
N GLY A 496 -15.13 8.65 11.47
CA GLY A 496 -14.54 9.94 11.78
C GLY A 496 -14.27 10.77 10.53
N SER A 497 -13.36 11.72 10.69
CA SER A 497 -12.96 12.65 9.62
C SER A 497 -11.44 12.68 9.57
N SER A 498 -10.89 12.39 8.39
CA SER A 498 -9.45 12.46 8.17
C SER A 498 -8.93 13.89 8.33
N ALA A 499 -9.71 14.89 7.92
CA ALA A 499 -9.37 16.31 8.09
C ALA A 499 -9.30 16.71 9.57
N VAL A 500 -10.24 16.25 10.41
CA VAL A 500 -10.19 16.52 11.86
C VAL A 500 -9.03 15.79 12.52
N ALA A 501 -8.75 14.55 12.11
CA ALA A 501 -7.60 13.80 12.59
C ALA A 501 -6.27 14.51 12.22
N GLN A 502 -6.16 15.00 10.98
CA GLN A 502 -5.06 15.81 10.49
C GLN A 502 -4.93 17.12 11.27
N LEU A 503 -5.98 17.94 11.37
CA LEU A 503 -5.95 19.21 12.10
C LEU A 503 -5.63 19.04 13.57
N HIS A 504 -6.12 18.00 14.24
CA HIS A 504 -5.76 17.72 15.62
C HIS A 504 -4.29 17.32 15.76
N GLU A 505 -3.73 16.66 14.74
CA GLU A 505 -2.31 16.33 14.69
C GLU A 505 -1.46 17.56 14.35
N GLU A 506 -1.89 18.40 13.41
CA GLU A 506 -1.29 19.69 13.08
C GLU A 506 -1.34 20.67 14.26
N ASN A 507 -2.46 20.79 14.97
CA ASN A 507 -2.58 21.60 16.18
C ASN A 507 -1.70 21.05 17.30
N LYS A 508 -1.64 19.72 17.45
CA LYS A 508 -0.64 19.10 18.34
C LYS A 508 0.78 19.41 17.87
N GLU A 509 1.04 19.50 16.58
CA GLU A 509 2.35 19.88 16.04
C GLU A 509 2.63 21.37 16.26
N GLU A 510 1.65 22.27 16.16
CA GLU A 510 1.79 23.70 16.40
C GLU A 510 1.95 24.05 17.88
N ASP A 511 1.18 23.42 18.76
CA ASP A 511 1.36 23.56 20.21
C ASP A 511 2.71 22.98 20.66
N LYS A 512 3.20 21.93 20.00
CA LYS A 512 4.55 21.36 20.21
C LYS A 512 5.67 22.10 19.47
N LYS A 513 5.38 23.02 18.55
CA LYS A 513 6.37 23.95 17.98
C LYS A 513 6.70 25.07 18.97
N LYS A 514 5.78 25.41 19.89
CA LYS A 514 6.01 26.41 20.96
C LYS A 514 6.85 25.86 22.12
N GLU A 515 6.72 24.56 22.43
CA GLU A 515 7.65 23.82 23.29
C GLU A 515 8.62 23.04 22.42
N GLY A 516 9.62 23.71 21.84
CA GLY A 516 10.48 23.17 20.78
C GLY A 516 10.88 21.71 20.98
N ASN A 517 10.15 20.78 20.35
CA ASN A 517 10.42 19.34 20.38
C ASN A 517 9.63 18.62 19.28
N ARG A 518 10.34 18.06 18.30
CA ARG A 518 9.94 16.74 17.81
C ARG A 518 11.14 15.87 17.49
N LYS A 519 11.04 14.63 17.97
CA LYS A 519 11.74 13.46 17.45
C LYS A 519 11.35 13.29 15.99
N GLU A 520 12.34 13.28 15.11
CA GLU A 520 12.18 13.04 13.67
C GLU A 520 11.95 11.53 13.37
N TYR A 521 11.02 10.90 14.08
CA TYR A 521 10.65 9.50 13.87
C TYR A 521 9.29 9.42 13.16
N LEU A 522 9.27 9.80 11.88
CA LEU A 522 8.10 9.62 11.00
C LEU A 522 7.72 8.13 10.84
N SER A 523 8.63 7.22 11.17
CA SER A 523 8.44 5.76 11.12
C SER A 523 7.59 5.18 12.27
N GLU A 524 7.22 5.96 13.28
CA GLU A 524 6.35 5.51 14.38
C GLU A 524 4.91 6.03 14.29
N GLU A 525 4.58 6.88 13.31
CA GLU A 525 3.21 7.35 13.13
C GLU A 525 2.28 6.21 12.72
N PRO A 526 1.04 6.17 13.28
CA PRO A 526 0.07 5.17 12.90
C PRO A 526 -0.32 5.37 11.43
N LEU A 527 -0.29 4.28 10.65
CA LEU A 527 -0.68 4.31 9.23
C LEU A 527 -2.16 4.63 9.04
N LEU A 528 -3.00 4.27 10.02
CA LEU A 528 -4.43 4.56 10.07
C LEU A 528 -4.76 5.15 11.45
N PRO A 529 -4.79 6.49 11.60
CA PRO A 529 -5.15 7.12 12.87
C PRO A 529 -6.63 6.94 13.20
N GLU A 530 -7.51 6.89 12.20
CA GLU A 530 -8.96 6.79 12.36
C GLU A 530 -9.41 5.43 12.93
N GLU A 531 -10.62 5.41 13.50
CA GLU A 531 -11.21 4.18 14.06
C GLU A 531 -11.92 3.38 12.97
N LEU A 532 -11.77 2.05 13.02
CA LEU A 532 -12.37 1.13 12.06
C LEU A 532 -13.35 0.22 12.79
N GLU A 533 -14.62 0.26 12.39
CA GLU A 533 -15.64 -0.69 12.86
C GLU A 533 -15.67 -1.91 11.92
N TYR A 534 -15.42 -3.09 12.49
CA TYR A 534 -15.42 -4.36 11.76
C TYR A 534 -15.62 -5.55 12.70
N VAL A 535 -16.08 -6.68 12.15
CA VAL A 535 -16.05 -7.98 12.84
C VAL A 535 -14.79 -8.73 12.43
N ASP A 536 -14.01 -9.24 13.38
CA ASP A 536 -12.83 -10.04 13.08
C ASP A 536 -13.22 -11.42 12.51
N THR A 537 -13.01 -11.59 11.22
CA THR A 537 -13.27 -12.82 10.46
C THR A 537 -11.99 -13.41 9.87
N GLU A 538 -10.83 -12.81 10.14
CA GLU A 538 -9.56 -13.19 9.52
C GLU A 538 -9.06 -14.49 10.11
N ASN A 539 -8.66 -15.43 9.25
CA ASN A 539 -7.99 -16.64 9.71
C ASN A 539 -6.47 -16.46 9.83
N GLU A 540 -5.80 -17.44 10.44
CA GLU A 540 -4.34 -17.43 10.61
C GLU A 540 -3.60 -17.32 9.27
N GLU A 541 -4.13 -17.91 8.21
CA GLU A 541 -3.46 -17.92 6.91
C GLU A 541 -3.48 -16.54 6.24
N GLN A 542 -4.66 -15.89 6.24
CA GLN A 542 -4.83 -14.49 5.86
C GLN A 542 -3.94 -13.59 6.72
N SER A 543 -3.92 -13.83 8.03
CA SER A 543 -3.04 -13.08 8.93
C SER A 543 -1.56 -13.20 8.56
N ARG A 544 -1.07 -14.41 8.21
CA ARG A 544 0.33 -14.66 7.84
C ARG A 544 0.77 -13.91 6.58
N PHE A 545 -0.12 -13.74 5.60
CA PHE A 545 0.22 -12.96 4.41
C PHE A 545 0.49 -11.49 4.77
N LEU A 546 -0.40 -10.87 5.55
CA LEU A 546 -0.26 -9.46 5.96
C LEU A 546 0.70 -9.25 7.15
N ASP A 547 1.10 -10.33 7.84
CA ASP A 547 2.11 -10.27 8.92
C ASP A 547 3.43 -9.70 8.41
N ILE A 548 3.80 -10.05 7.16
CA ILE A 548 4.99 -9.52 6.49
C ILE A 548 4.97 -8.00 6.47
N PHE A 549 3.80 -7.36 6.38
CA PHE A 549 3.65 -5.93 6.19
C PHE A 549 3.49 -5.18 7.52
N PHE A 550 2.82 -5.77 8.52
CA PHE A 550 2.34 -5.01 9.69
C PHE A 550 2.61 -5.66 11.06
N ASN A 551 3.04 -6.93 11.13
CA ASN A 551 3.17 -7.61 12.41
C ASN A 551 4.58 -7.45 13.01
N LYS A 552 4.64 -6.91 14.22
CA LYS A 552 5.87 -6.71 14.97
C LYS A 552 5.96 -7.76 16.06
N THR A 553 6.98 -8.60 16.01
CA THR A 553 7.31 -9.53 17.10
C THR A 553 8.45 -8.99 17.95
N ASP A 554 8.34 -9.10 19.28
CA ASP A 554 9.43 -8.79 20.20
C ASP A 554 10.51 -9.87 20.21
N LYS A 555 11.54 -9.65 21.05
CA LYS A 555 12.66 -10.58 21.28
C LYS A 555 12.21 -11.98 21.77
N LYS A 556 10.97 -12.12 22.28
CA LYS A 556 10.37 -13.38 22.77
C LYS A 556 9.37 -13.97 21.77
N GLY A 557 9.22 -13.37 20.58
CA GLY A 557 8.26 -13.79 19.56
C GLY A 557 6.82 -13.34 19.83
N VAL A 558 6.59 -12.42 20.77
CA VAL A 558 5.27 -11.91 21.14
C VAL A 558 4.91 -10.68 20.30
N ALA A 559 3.68 -10.59 19.81
CA ALA A 559 3.22 -9.45 19.03
C ALA A 559 3.17 -8.15 19.86
N VAL A 560 3.83 -7.09 19.42
CA VAL A 560 3.98 -5.81 20.17
C VAL A 560 2.90 -4.79 19.81
N ASN A 561 2.28 -4.93 18.63
CA ASN A 561 1.33 -3.97 18.07
C ASN A 561 0.03 -4.63 17.59
N GLU A 562 -0.39 -5.72 18.24
CA GLU A 562 -1.46 -6.60 17.77
C GLU A 562 -2.75 -5.84 17.41
N LYS A 563 -3.21 -4.90 18.25
CA LYS A 563 -4.42 -4.11 17.98
C LYS A 563 -4.32 -3.30 16.68
N THR A 564 -3.23 -2.55 16.49
CA THR A 564 -3.02 -1.73 15.29
C THR A 564 -2.78 -2.60 14.06
N SER A 565 -2.04 -3.71 14.22
CA SER A 565 -1.81 -4.68 13.15
C SER A 565 -3.13 -5.27 12.65
N LYS A 566 -4.00 -5.75 13.57
CA LYS A 566 -5.34 -6.26 13.25
C LYS A 566 -6.20 -5.20 12.56
N LYS A 567 -6.17 -3.94 13.03
CA LYS A 567 -6.91 -2.85 12.38
C LYS A 567 -6.45 -2.62 10.92
N ASN A 568 -5.14 -2.57 10.69
CA ASN A 568 -4.58 -2.40 9.35
C ASN A 568 -4.91 -3.58 8.43
N LYS A 569 -4.87 -4.80 8.97
CA LYS A 569 -5.26 -6.01 8.25
C LYS A 569 -6.74 -5.98 7.88
N ALA A 570 -7.62 -5.62 8.81
CA ALA A 570 -9.05 -5.54 8.57
C ALA A 570 -9.40 -4.51 7.50
N PHE A 571 -8.74 -3.35 7.51
CA PHE A 571 -8.88 -2.33 6.47
C PHE A 571 -8.59 -2.90 5.07
N LEU A 572 -7.60 -3.79 4.95
CA LEU A 572 -7.22 -4.41 3.68
C LEU A 572 -8.05 -5.64 3.36
N TYR A 573 -8.34 -6.54 4.30
CA TYR A 573 -9.03 -7.78 4.00
C TYR A 573 -10.50 -7.58 3.71
N LYS A 574 -11.18 -6.69 4.44
CA LYS A 574 -12.64 -6.58 4.37
C LYS A 574 -13.13 -6.33 2.94
N PRO A 575 -14.04 -7.13 2.39
CA PRO A 575 -14.43 -7.01 0.99
C PRO A 575 -14.96 -5.63 0.62
N VAL A 576 -15.84 -5.07 1.45
CA VAL A 576 -16.41 -3.73 1.23
C VAL A 576 -15.94 -2.80 2.33
N LEU A 577 -15.39 -1.66 1.92
CA LEU A 577 -14.99 -0.58 2.83
C LEU A 577 -15.89 0.62 2.58
N ALA A 578 -16.68 1.01 3.58
CA ALA A 578 -17.39 2.28 3.59
C ALA A 578 -16.51 3.34 4.27
N ALA A 579 -16.18 4.41 3.54
CA ALA A 579 -15.34 5.50 4.02
C ALA A 579 -15.74 6.81 3.33
N THR A 580 -15.43 7.96 3.92
CA THR A 580 -15.39 9.21 3.15
C THR A 580 -14.31 9.17 2.07
N ILE A 581 -14.44 9.98 1.02
CA ILE A 581 -13.39 10.11 0.00
C ILE A 581 -12.06 10.61 0.60
N ASP A 582 -12.12 11.47 1.62
CA ASP A 582 -10.95 12.03 2.29
C ASP A 582 -10.03 10.96 2.87
N HIS A 583 -10.60 9.87 3.40
CA HIS A 583 -9.80 8.75 3.89
C HIS A 583 -8.99 8.07 2.79
N MET A 584 -9.48 8.10 1.54
CA MET A 584 -8.77 7.56 0.38
C MET A 584 -7.85 8.59 -0.29
N MET A 585 -8.08 9.89 -0.07
CA MET A 585 -7.19 10.96 -0.55
C MET A 585 -5.77 10.83 -0.03
N GLY A 586 -5.56 10.15 1.10
CA GLY A 586 -4.22 9.79 1.56
C GLY A 586 -3.37 9.12 0.48
N ALA A 587 -3.97 8.38 -0.48
CA ALA A 587 -3.24 7.72 -1.56
C ALA A 587 -2.53 8.69 -2.53
N VAL A 588 -3.04 9.93 -2.68
CA VAL A 588 -2.59 10.88 -3.71
C VAL A 588 -2.17 12.25 -3.15
N GLU A 589 -2.71 12.66 -2.00
CA GLU A 589 -2.44 13.97 -1.40
C GLU A 589 -1.39 13.92 -0.27
N THR A 590 -0.96 12.74 0.18
CA THR A 590 0.04 12.65 1.25
C THR A 590 1.41 13.09 0.75
N THR A 591 1.83 14.28 1.14
CA THR A 591 3.15 14.83 0.83
C THR A 591 4.22 14.43 1.85
N ARG A 592 3.83 14.00 3.06
CA ARG A 592 4.75 13.59 4.14
C ARG A 592 4.20 12.41 4.93
N GLY A 593 5.08 11.50 5.34
CA GLY A 593 4.75 10.38 6.22
C GLY A 593 4.09 9.18 5.52
N GLY A 594 3.65 8.21 6.32
CA GLY A 594 3.20 6.89 5.85
C GLY A 594 1.71 6.78 5.50
N ARG A 595 0.91 7.85 5.58
CA ARG A 595 -0.56 7.80 5.42
C ARG A 595 -1.02 7.34 4.04
N TYR A 596 -0.17 7.46 3.03
CA TYR A 596 -0.48 6.97 1.68
C TYR A 596 -0.47 5.43 1.56
N ILE A 597 0.22 4.72 2.46
CA ILE A 597 0.52 3.30 2.32
C ILE A 597 -0.77 2.46 2.29
N LEU A 598 -1.62 2.60 3.30
CA LEU A 598 -2.84 1.79 3.42
C LEU A 598 -3.86 2.07 2.32
N PRO A 599 -4.22 3.34 2.02
CA PRO A 599 -5.07 3.67 0.89
C PRO A 599 -4.55 3.13 -0.45
N SER A 600 -3.23 3.21 -0.70
CA SER A 600 -2.62 2.67 -1.92
C SER A 600 -2.77 1.15 -2.00
N LEU A 601 -2.45 0.42 -0.93
CA LEU A 601 -2.63 -1.04 -0.87
C LEU A 601 -4.10 -1.46 -1.01
N ARG A 602 -5.03 -0.67 -0.48
CA ARG A 602 -6.47 -0.91 -0.63
C ARG A 602 -6.92 -0.78 -2.08
N LEU A 603 -6.50 0.28 -2.77
CA LEU A 603 -6.76 0.49 -4.20
C LEU A 603 -6.12 -0.60 -5.07
N MET A 604 -4.97 -1.16 -4.69
CA MET A 604 -4.36 -2.26 -5.45
C MET A 604 -5.24 -3.51 -5.54
N SER A 605 -6.30 -3.64 -4.74
CA SER A 605 -7.14 -4.83 -4.67
C SER A 605 -8.65 -4.58 -4.69
N SER A 606 -9.09 -3.33 -4.69
CA SER A 606 -10.51 -2.98 -4.55
C SER A 606 -10.91 -1.99 -5.62
N ASP A 607 -12.05 -2.23 -6.25
CA ASP A 607 -12.64 -1.24 -7.13
C ASP A 607 -13.10 0.00 -6.34
N LEU A 608 -13.34 1.12 -7.01
CA LEU A 608 -13.66 2.39 -6.38
C LEU A 608 -15.04 2.91 -6.83
N VAL A 609 -15.93 3.16 -5.87
CA VAL A 609 -17.20 3.86 -6.09
C VAL A 609 -17.15 5.19 -5.36
N ILE A 610 -17.31 6.29 -6.09
CA ILE A 610 -17.42 7.64 -5.54
C ILE A 610 -18.90 8.06 -5.61
N ASP A 611 -19.53 8.18 -4.45
CA ASP A 611 -20.95 8.57 -4.33
C ASP A 611 -21.08 10.06 -4.01
N GLU A 612 -22.01 10.71 -4.71
CA GLU A 612 -22.30 12.16 -4.70
C GLU A 612 -21.04 13.00 -5.01
N ILE A 613 -20.40 12.72 -6.16
CA ILE A 613 -19.15 13.39 -6.60
C ILE A 613 -19.32 14.89 -6.91
N ASP A 614 -20.53 15.35 -7.16
CA ASP A 614 -20.84 16.75 -7.47
C ASP A 614 -20.96 17.65 -6.25
N ASP A 615 -20.94 17.07 -5.03
CA ASP A 615 -20.87 17.85 -3.78
C ASP A 615 -19.50 18.53 -3.58
N PHE A 616 -18.50 18.20 -4.40
CA PHE A 616 -17.14 18.71 -4.31
C PHE A 616 -16.92 19.98 -5.14
N ASN A 617 -16.11 20.89 -4.60
CA ASN A 617 -15.72 22.09 -5.34
C ASN A 617 -14.65 21.78 -6.41
N SER A 618 -14.40 22.75 -7.30
CA SER A 618 -13.45 22.58 -8.40
C SER A 618 -12.01 22.24 -7.99
N LYS A 619 -11.55 22.66 -6.80
CA LYS A 619 -10.21 22.30 -6.32
C LYS A 619 -10.15 20.85 -5.86
N ASP A 620 -11.17 20.41 -5.15
CA ASP A 620 -11.28 19.04 -4.64
C ASP A 620 -11.41 18.04 -5.80
N LEU A 621 -12.15 18.41 -6.86
CA LEU A 621 -12.28 17.58 -8.06
C LEU A 621 -10.94 17.25 -8.73
N ILE A 622 -9.93 18.13 -8.65
CA ILE A 622 -8.58 17.85 -9.18
C ILE A 622 -7.87 16.77 -8.34
N ALA A 623 -8.02 16.80 -7.02
CA ALA A 623 -7.49 15.74 -6.14
C ALA A 623 -8.20 14.40 -6.38
N ILE A 624 -9.53 14.46 -6.57
CA ILE A 624 -10.32 13.28 -6.93
C ILE A 624 -9.89 12.71 -8.29
N ALA A 625 -9.59 13.54 -9.28
CA ALA A 625 -9.06 13.10 -10.57
C ALA A 625 -7.72 12.37 -10.41
N ARG A 626 -6.83 12.81 -9.51
CA ARG A 626 -5.59 12.07 -9.18
C ARG A 626 -5.90 10.70 -8.59
N LEU A 627 -6.91 10.59 -7.73
CA LEU A 627 -7.33 9.30 -7.16
C LEU A 627 -7.90 8.36 -8.22
N VAL A 628 -8.77 8.87 -9.10
CA VAL A 628 -9.33 8.10 -10.22
C VAL A 628 -8.22 7.61 -11.15
N HIS A 629 -7.26 8.48 -11.49
CA HIS A 629 -6.08 8.10 -12.26
C HIS A 629 -5.25 7.02 -11.55
N LEU A 630 -5.05 7.10 -10.23
CA LEU A 630 -4.35 6.06 -9.46
C LEU A 630 -5.12 4.73 -9.43
N ALA A 631 -6.45 4.76 -9.34
CA ALA A 631 -7.28 3.56 -9.43
C ALA A 631 -7.14 2.89 -10.81
N GLY A 632 -7.13 3.68 -11.89
CA GLY A 632 -6.83 3.20 -13.24
C GLY A 632 -5.42 2.61 -13.37
N LEU A 633 -4.40 3.24 -12.77
CA LEU A 633 -3.02 2.73 -12.71
C LEU A 633 -2.94 1.38 -11.99
N CYS A 634 -3.78 1.18 -10.97
CA CYS A 634 -3.93 -0.08 -10.23
C CYS A 634 -4.84 -1.10 -10.94
N VAL A 635 -5.27 -0.81 -12.17
CA VAL A 635 -6.11 -1.67 -13.02
C VAL A 635 -7.44 -2.01 -12.33
N ARG A 636 -8.08 -1.01 -11.72
CA ARG A 636 -9.36 -1.14 -11.00
C ARG A 636 -10.51 -0.50 -11.75
N ASN A 637 -11.70 -1.02 -11.52
CA ASN A 637 -12.93 -0.40 -12.00
C ASN A 637 -13.24 0.84 -11.15
N VAL A 638 -13.75 1.89 -11.79
CA VAL A 638 -14.16 3.12 -11.12
C VAL A 638 -15.60 3.42 -11.48
N ALA A 639 -16.43 3.72 -10.49
CA ALA A 639 -17.78 4.23 -10.68
C ALA A 639 -17.94 5.59 -10.00
N ILE A 640 -18.43 6.58 -10.74
CA ILE A 640 -18.87 7.86 -10.19
C ILE A 640 -20.40 7.88 -10.20
N SER A 641 -21.01 8.31 -9.11
CA SER A 641 -22.45 8.23 -8.87
C SER A 641 -22.95 9.57 -8.37
N SER A 642 -23.84 10.20 -9.15
CA SER A 642 -24.53 11.44 -8.78
C SER A 642 -25.61 11.75 -9.82
N ALA A 643 -26.69 12.41 -9.41
CA ALA A 643 -27.77 12.79 -10.33
C ALA A 643 -27.37 13.91 -11.31
N THR A 644 -26.33 14.68 -11.00
CA THR A 644 -26.05 15.98 -11.62
C THR A 644 -24.62 16.12 -12.15
N ILE A 645 -23.99 15.00 -12.53
CA ILE A 645 -22.62 14.97 -13.09
C ILE A 645 -22.54 15.78 -14.40
N PRO A 646 -21.76 16.87 -14.47
CA PRO A 646 -21.51 17.60 -15.70
C PRO A 646 -20.74 16.76 -16.74
N PRO A 647 -21.01 16.90 -18.06
CA PRO A 647 -20.30 16.13 -19.09
C PRO A 647 -18.78 16.33 -19.10
N ASP A 648 -18.32 17.55 -18.86
CA ASP A 648 -16.91 17.92 -18.76
C ASP A 648 -16.23 17.27 -17.55
N LEU A 649 -16.93 17.14 -16.42
CA LEU A 649 -16.44 16.39 -15.27
C LEU A 649 -16.29 14.90 -15.59
N ALA A 650 -17.29 14.30 -16.24
CA ALA A 650 -17.23 12.89 -16.61
C ALA A 650 -16.10 12.62 -17.62
N GLU A 651 -15.94 13.49 -18.62
CA GLU A 651 -14.88 13.41 -19.63
C GLU A 651 -13.49 13.63 -19.03
N GLY A 652 -13.33 14.55 -18.07
CA GLY A 652 -12.04 14.78 -17.42
C GLY A 652 -11.60 13.66 -16.46
N LEU A 653 -12.53 12.85 -15.96
CA LEU A 653 -12.25 11.71 -15.09
C LEU A 653 -12.04 10.39 -15.84
N TYR A 654 -12.61 10.27 -17.06
CA TYR A 654 -12.44 9.12 -17.95
C TYR A 654 -11.04 9.15 -18.60
#